data_AF-A0A1G8V4D8-F1
#
_entry.id   AF-A0A1G8V4D8-F1
#
_cell.length_a   1.000
_cell.length_b   1.000
_cell.length_c   1.000
_cell.angle_alpha   90.00
_cell.angle_beta   90.00
_cell.angle_gamma   90.00
#
_symmetry.space_group_name_H-M   'P 1'
#
loop_
_entity.id
_entity.type
_entity.pdbx_description
1 polymer ?
#
loop_
_entity_poly.entity_id
_entity_poly.type
_entity_poly.pdbx_seq_one_letter_code
_entity_poly.pdbx_strand_id
1 'polypeptide(L)'
;MTVVTVGVHIVDILARPVSHIPEGQDTVLVDEIRLTAAGAAAGTAVDLVKLGNDVVTMGAVGDDELGDFLLAVLARRGVDASRLVRRAGERTAASILPIRPDGGRPSFHVPGANLGVTYADLDADVLRTARAVHLGGVDVTFGLGDPAFFELLDALRASGTIVTMDLLSEMPDLLGMARAFLPHVDYVLPNETQAVLMTGAADPAEAARALLAEGPRGVLVTLGESGSLVVTADVTEQVPALKTEVADTTGCGDAYCAGFLTGLLHGQDVMTAARWGTAAAARVATGLGSDVGLTDLDSTLALLQGPPMIDADLRSRAAKVVPGGMYGHLNAALFAPGYPQFFARGEGCRQWDVDGREYIDFMCSWGPVVLGHRHPRVEEAAARQAALGDCLNGPGAIMVELAELLVDTVPSADWAMFSKNGTDATTQALMVARAATGRTKVLMAHGAYHGADPWCTPSLSGTTPNERADLVEFTYNSLESLEAAAATVEGDVAAIIVTPFKHDSFEDQELVEPAFARGARALADRLGAALVIDDVRAGFRIDLRGSWEPYGVRPDLTAWSKAMANGYPIAAVTGTDALRGAAQTLYSTGSFWFSAVAMAAAKATIETLRDTDGIAAMNNAGAQLREGLYEQAKAHGFAVNQTGPVTIPWLSFAGDADLSVAMYWSDACLRHGVYVHPWHNWFMSAAHTEADVARALEGTDQAFAETRARFA
;
A
#
# COMPACT_ATOMS: atom_id res chain seq x y z
N MET A 1 2.59 38.94 4.66
CA MET A 1 2.80 38.38 3.31
C MET A 1 1.49 38.49 2.59
N THR A 2 1.35 39.47 1.70
CA THR A 2 0.02 39.95 1.29
C THR A 2 -0.43 39.31 -0.03
N VAL A 3 -1.61 38.71 -0.03
CA VAL A 3 -2.39 38.35 -1.22
C VAL A 3 -3.42 39.45 -1.46
N VAL A 4 -3.56 39.89 -2.70
CA VAL A 4 -4.58 40.88 -3.08
C VAL A 4 -5.65 40.21 -3.93
N THR A 5 -6.90 40.25 -3.50
CA THR A 5 -8.05 39.82 -4.32
C THR A 5 -8.69 41.05 -4.95
N VAL A 6 -8.99 41.00 -6.25
CA VAL A 6 -9.59 42.11 -7.00
C VAL A 6 -10.79 41.59 -7.76
N GLY A 7 -11.95 42.22 -7.59
CA GLY A 7 -13.12 41.89 -8.40
C GLY A 7 -14.42 41.92 -7.61
N VAL A 8 -15.19 40.83 -7.70
CA VAL A 8 -16.60 40.82 -7.30
C VAL A 8 -16.82 40.43 -5.83
N HIS A 9 -17.56 41.28 -5.11
CA HIS A 9 -18.01 41.07 -3.74
C HIS A 9 -19.54 40.98 -3.66
N ILE A 10 -20.05 39.83 -3.22
CA ILE A 10 -21.47 39.51 -3.17
C ILE A 10 -21.87 39.11 -1.75
N VAL A 11 -23.09 39.48 -1.36
CA VAL A 11 -23.77 38.89 -0.21
C VAL A 11 -24.63 37.72 -0.70
N ASP A 12 -24.26 36.49 -0.34
CA ASP A 12 -25.09 35.32 -0.62
C ASP A 12 -26.00 35.01 0.57
N ILE A 13 -27.28 34.79 0.28
CA ILE A 13 -28.32 34.39 1.22
C ILE A 13 -28.75 32.97 0.83
N LEU A 14 -28.29 31.98 1.58
CA LEU A 14 -28.52 30.58 1.31
C LEU A 14 -29.60 30.04 2.22
N ALA A 15 -30.51 29.23 1.68
CA ALA A 15 -31.53 28.51 2.44
C ALA A 15 -31.52 27.03 2.03
N ARG A 16 -31.58 26.10 3.00
CA ARG A 16 -31.64 24.66 2.70
C ARG A 16 -32.54 23.87 3.66
N PRO A 17 -33.15 22.77 3.19
CA PRO A 17 -33.43 22.48 1.79
C PRO A 17 -34.63 23.30 1.29
N VAL A 18 -34.58 23.81 0.05
CA VAL A 18 -35.71 24.48 -0.62
C VAL A 18 -36.26 23.56 -1.71
N SER A 19 -37.46 23.02 -1.50
CA SER A 19 -38.10 22.10 -2.44
C SER A 19 -38.87 22.81 -3.57
N HIS A 20 -39.43 23.99 -3.29
CA HIS A 20 -40.18 24.80 -4.24
C HIS A 20 -40.28 26.26 -3.73
N ILE A 21 -40.67 27.17 -4.61
CA ILE A 21 -41.07 28.53 -4.22
C ILE A 21 -42.55 28.47 -3.82
N PRO A 22 -42.94 28.92 -2.61
CA PRO A 22 -44.33 28.85 -2.17
C PRO A 22 -45.28 29.65 -3.07
N GLU A 23 -46.50 29.12 -3.29
CA GLU A 23 -47.54 29.84 -4.03
C GLU A 23 -48.23 30.90 -3.15
N GLY A 24 -48.53 32.07 -3.72
CA GLY A 24 -49.29 33.11 -3.02
C GLY A 24 -48.61 33.65 -1.76
N GLN A 25 -49.23 33.42 -0.60
CA GLN A 25 -48.71 33.81 0.72
C GLN A 25 -48.32 32.59 1.58
N ASP A 26 -48.15 31.41 0.98
CA ASP A 26 -47.77 30.20 1.69
C ASP A 26 -46.32 30.27 2.22
N THR A 27 -45.98 29.41 3.19
CA THR A 27 -44.66 29.39 3.84
C THR A 27 -44.06 27.99 3.80
N VAL A 28 -42.85 27.88 3.26
CA VAL A 28 -42.05 26.65 3.31
C VAL A 28 -41.06 26.77 4.48
N LEU A 29 -41.03 25.75 5.34
CA LEU A 29 -40.01 25.63 6.38
C LEU A 29 -38.73 25.07 5.78
N VAL A 30 -37.60 25.72 6.11
CA VAL A 30 -36.24 25.29 5.78
C VAL A 30 -35.48 25.02 7.07
N ASP A 31 -34.48 24.15 7.00
CA ASP A 31 -33.70 23.76 8.17
C ASP A 31 -32.71 24.85 8.58
N GLU A 32 -32.16 25.57 7.60
CA GLU A 32 -31.10 26.55 7.82
C GLU A 32 -31.21 27.71 6.81
N ILE A 33 -30.99 28.94 7.29
CA ILE A 33 -30.72 30.12 6.46
C ILE A 33 -29.37 30.69 6.91
N ARG A 34 -28.49 30.98 5.94
CA ARG A 34 -27.15 31.51 6.19
C ARG A 34 -26.84 32.66 5.25
N LEU A 35 -26.13 33.66 5.78
CA LEU A 35 -25.58 34.75 4.98
C LEU A 35 -24.06 34.66 4.96
N THR A 36 -23.44 34.78 3.79
CA THR A 36 -21.98 34.70 3.60
C THR A 36 -21.44 35.83 2.74
N ALA A 37 -20.17 36.18 2.96
CA ALA A 37 -19.39 36.91 1.97
C ALA A 37 -19.03 35.93 0.84
N ALA A 38 -19.41 36.27 -0.38
CA ALA A 38 -19.31 35.42 -1.55
C ALA A 38 -18.92 36.24 -2.79
N GLY A 39 -18.86 35.58 -3.94
CA GLY A 39 -18.33 36.14 -5.17
C GLY A 39 -16.85 35.84 -5.31
N ALA A 40 -16.42 35.66 -6.56
CA ALA A 40 -15.10 35.13 -6.93
C ALA A 40 -13.92 35.84 -6.23
N ALA A 41 -14.03 37.15 -5.93
CA ALA A 41 -13.00 37.85 -5.15
C ALA A 41 -13.19 37.69 -3.64
N ALA A 42 -14.39 37.91 -3.11
CA ALA A 42 -14.63 37.93 -1.65
C ALA A 42 -14.64 36.52 -1.02
N GLY A 43 -15.21 35.53 -1.70
CA GLY A 43 -15.20 34.13 -1.26
C GLY A 43 -13.77 33.60 -1.17
N THR A 44 -13.00 33.77 -2.26
CA THR A 44 -11.58 33.38 -2.31
C THR A 44 -10.77 34.12 -1.25
N ALA A 45 -11.06 35.40 -0.98
CA ALA A 45 -10.39 36.16 0.08
C ALA A 45 -10.59 35.56 1.47
N VAL A 46 -11.83 35.17 1.81
CA VAL A 46 -12.15 34.56 3.10
C VAL A 46 -11.42 33.22 3.25
N ASP A 47 -11.42 32.39 2.21
CA ASP A 47 -10.78 31.09 2.25
C ASP A 47 -9.25 31.19 2.31
N LEU A 48 -8.65 32.16 1.61
CA LEU A 48 -7.22 32.45 1.71
C LEU A 48 -6.80 32.83 3.14
N VAL A 49 -7.59 33.65 3.85
CA VAL A 49 -7.30 33.98 5.26
C VAL A 49 -7.38 32.74 6.15
N LYS A 50 -8.39 31.89 5.95
CA LYS A 50 -8.53 30.63 6.69
C LYS A 50 -7.36 29.67 6.45
N LEU A 51 -6.79 29.67 5.24
CA LEU A 51 -5.58 28.91 4.92
C LEU A 51 -4.28 29.59 5.40
N GLY A 52 -4.37 30.69 6.15
CA GLY A 52 -3.24 31.32 6.83
C GLY A 52 -2.55 32.44 6.06
N ASN A 53 -3.18 33.00 5.01
CA ASN A 53 -2.62 34.11 4.24
C ASN A 53 -3.11 35.48 4.77
N ASP A 54 -2.26 36.52 4.69
CA ASP A 54 -2.72 37.90 4.91
C ASP A 54 -3.38 38.40 3.62
N VAL A 55 -4.64 38.84 3.67
CA VAL A 55 -5.41 39.21 2.47
C VAL A 55 -5.92 40.63 2.53
N VAL A 56 -5.66 41.39 1.46
CA VAL A 56 -6.33 42.66 1.15
C VAL A 56 -7.29 42.43 0.00
N THR A 57 -8.47 43.04 0.03
CA THR A 57 -9.46 42.90 -1.04
C THR A 57 -9.88 44.24 -1.62
N MET A 58 -10.03 44.30 -2.96
CA MET A 58 -10.36 45.50 -3.73
C MET A 58 -11.52 45.21 -4.70
N GLY A 59 -12.40 46.19 -4.86
CA GLY A 59 -13.68 46.04 -5.54
C GLY A 59 -14.63 47.15 -5.08
N ALA A 60 -15.94 46.97 -5.26
CA ALA A 60 -16.91 47.96 -4.84
C ALA A 60 -18.16 47.38 -4.18
N VAL A 61 -18.65 48.09 -3.16
CA VAL A 61 -19.94 47.86 -2.52
C VAL A 61 -20.78 49.12 -2.56
N GLY A 62 -22.11 48.97 -2.47
CA GLY A 62 -23.02 50.11 -2.32
C GLY A 62 -22.91 50.74 -0.94
N ASP A 63 -23.57 51.89 -0.77
CA ASP A 63 -23.77 52.53 0.54
C ASP A 63 -25.04 52.04 1.26
N ASP A 64 -25.42 50.78 1.03
CA ASP A 64 -26.60 50.11 1.56
C ASP A 64 -26.28 49.14 2.72
N GLU A 65 -27.33 48.58 3.34
CA GLU A 65 -27.20 47.68 4.48
C GLU A 65 -26.46 46.37 4.13
N LEU A 66 -26.56 45.94 2.88
CA LEU A 66 -25.84 44.77 2.36
C LEU A 66 -24.34 45.06 2.26
N GLY A 67 -23.96 46.27 1.86
CA GLY A 67 -22.57 46.73 1.85
C GLY A 67 -21.98 46.82 3.26
N ASP A 68 -22.75 47.35 4.21
CA ASP A 68 -22.38 47.36 5.63
C ASP A 68 -22.19 45.94 6.19
N PHE A 69 -23.12 45.03 5.87
CA PHE A 69 -23.04 43.63 6.27
C PHE A 69 -21.79 42.96 5.70
N LEU A 70 -21.53 43.11 4.40
CA LEU A 70 -20.41 42.45 3.72
C LEU A 70 -19.07 42.89 4.31
N LEU A 71 -18.90 44.19 4.53
CA LEU A 71 -17.69 44.74 5.16
C LEU A 71 -17.50 44.23 6.60
N ALA A 72 -18.58 44.12 7.37
CA ALA A 72 -18.51 43.57 8.72
C ALA A 72 -18.13 42.08 8.72
N VAL A 73 -18.66 41.29 7.77
CA VAL A 73 -18.31 39.87 7.64
C VAL A 73 -16.85 39.71 7.23
N LEU A 74 -16.39 40.43 6.22
CA LEU A 74 -15.00 40.38 5.76
C LEU A 74 -14.01 40.74 6.87
N ALA A 75 -14.28 41.84 7.59
CA ALA A 75 -13.46 42.25 8.74
C ALA A 75 -13.44 41.20 9.85
N ARG A 76 -14.60 40.59 10.17
CA ARG A 76 -14.70 39.51 11.16
C ARG A 76 -13.92 38.27 10.75
N ARG A 77 -13.78 38.01 9.45
CA ARG A 77 -12.98 36.89 8.91
C ARG A 77 -11.50 37.22 8.77
N GLY A 78 -11.07 38.45 9.07
CA GLY A 78 -9.67 38.86 9.00
C GLY A 78 -9.22 39.34 7.61
N VAL A 79 -10.16 39.56 6.68
CA VAL A 79 -9.85 40.15 5.38
C VAL A 79 -9.74 41.67 5.53
N ASP A 80 -8.64 42.27 5.05
CA ASP A 80 -8.50 43.73 4.99
C ASP A 80 -9.34 44.29 3.83
N ALA A 81 -10.51 44.79 4.19
CA ALA A 81 -11.48 45.42 3.30
C ALA A 81 -11.33 46.95 3.21
N SER A 82 -10.27 47.54 3.75
CA SER A 82 -10.07 49.01 3.79
C SER A 82 -9.89 49.64 2.41
N ARG A 83 -9.68 48.82 1.37
CA ARG A 83 -9.54 49.23 -0.04
C ARG A 83 -10.78 48.94 -0.89
N LEU A 84 -11.90 48.53 -0.28
CA LEU A 84 -13.18 48.46 -0.99
C LEU A 84 -13.78 49.85 -1.16
N VAL A 85 -14.16 50.17 -2.40
CA VAL A 85 -14.83 51.42 -2.71
C VAL A 85 -16.30 51.33 -2.29
N ARG A 86 -16.77 52.33 -1.54
CA ARG A 86 -18.20 52.53 -1.30
C ARG A 86 -18.78 53.50 -2.32
N ARG A 87 -19.72 53.04 -3.15
CA ARG A 87 -20.37 53.86 -4.18
C ARG A 87 -21.68 54.43 -3.66
N ALA A 88 -21.76 55.75 -3.58
CA ALA A 88 -22.96 56.43 -3.11
C ALA A 88 -24.11 56.30 -4.12
N GLY A 89 -25.28 55.81 -3.67
CA GLY A 89 -26.46 55.65 -4.51
C GLY A 89 -26.46 54.41 -5.41
N GLU A 90 -25.46 53.54 -5.27
CA GLU A 90 -25.41 52.22 -5.91
C GLU A 90 -25.75 51.14 -4.88
N ARG A 91 -26.20 49.97 -5.36
CA ARG A 91 -26.53 48.83 -4.50
C ARG A 91 -25.37 47.84 -4.42
N THR A 92 -25.25 47.14 -3.31
CA THR A 92 -24.33 45.99 -3.18
C THR A 92 -24.88 44.78 -3.92
N ALA A 93 -23.98 44.00 -4.53
CA ALA A 93 -24.38 42.79 -5.23
C ALA A 93 -24.84 41.71 -4.24
N ALA A 94 -25.90 40.99 -4.56
CA ALA A 94 -26.43 39.95 -3.69
C ALA A 94 -27.08 38.81 -4.47
N SER A 95 -27.03 37.61 -3.90
CA SER A 95 -27.74 36.46 -4.43
C SER A 95 -28.60 35.78 -3.37
N ILE A 96 -29.73 35.21 -3.80
CA ILE A 96 -30.52 34.27 -3.00
C ILE A 96 -30.36 32.89 -3.62
N LEU A 97 -29.88 31.94 -2.81
CA LEU A 97 -29.55 30.58 -3.21
C LEU A 97 -30.45 29.58 -2.47
N PRO A 98 -31.62 29.22 -3.04
CA PRO A 98 -32.44 28.12 -2.55
C PRO A 98 -31.80 26.78 -2.88
N ILE A 99 -31.05 26.21 -1.93
CA ILE A 99 -30.35 24.93 -2.10
C ILE A 99 -31.36 23.79 -2.04
N ARG A 100 -31.48 23.04 -3.13
CA ARG A 100 -32.40 21.91 -3.26
C ARG A 100 -31.93 20.70 -2.43
N PRO A 101 -32.82 19.74 -2.12
CA PRO A 101 -32.44 18.50 -1.42
C PRO A 101 -31.34 17.68 -2.11
N ASP A 102 -31.19 17.82 -3.43
CA ASP A 102 -30.14 17.18 -4.24
C ASP A 102 -28.84 18.00 -4.31
N GLY A 103 -28.76 19.12 -3.57
CA GLY A 103 -27.64 20.06 -3.60
C GLY A 103 -27.66 21.06 -4.76
N GLY A 104 -28.66 21.01 -5.64
CA GLY A 104 -28.80 21.96 -6.75
C GLY A 104 -29.03 23.40 -6.25
N ARG A 105 -28.39 24.38 -6.90
CA ARG A 105 -28.32 25.78 -6.43
C ARG A 105 -28.76 26.82 -7.47
N PRO A 106 -30.04 26.86 -7.89
CA PRO A 106 -30.52 27.96 -8.72
C PRO A 106 -30.34 29.30 -7.96
N SER A 107 -30.11 30.39 -8.69
CA SER A 107 -29.80 31.68 -8.08
C SER A 107 -30.76 32.78 -8.54
N PHE A 108 -31.14 33.65 -7.61
CA PHE A 108 -31.66 34.97 -7.89
C PHE A 108 -30.56 35.96 -7.62
N HIS A 109 -30.09 36.67 -8.64
CA HIS A 109 -28.93 37.54 -8.51
C HIS A 109 -29.29 38.98 -8.86
N VAL A 110 -28.83 39.91 -8.03
CA VAL A 110 -28.84 41.34 -8.34
C VAL A 110 -27.40 41.82 -8.52
N PRO A 111 -27.02 42.30 -9.72
CA PRO A 111 -25.73 42.95 -9.91
C PRO A 111 -25.65 44.23 -9.07
N GLY A 112 -24.44 44.57 -8.64
CA GLY A 112 -24.20 45.73 -7.79
C GLY A 112 -23.00 46.55 -8.24
N ALA A 113 -22.49 47.38 -7.32
CA ALA A 113 -21.42 48.34 -7.55
C ALA A 113 -20.16 47.78 -8.24
N ASN A 114 -19.90 46.46 -8.12
CA ASN A 114 -18.76 45.79 -8.75
C ASN A 114 -18.73 45.92 -10.29
N LEU A 115 -19.89 46.03 -10.96
CA LEU A 115 -19.94 46.16 -12.43
C LEU A 115 -19.14 47.37 -12.93
N GLY A 116 -19.11 48.45 -12.13
CA GLY A 116 -18.48 49.73 -12.46
C GLY A 116 -17.11 49.94 -11.82
N VAL A 117 -16.44 48.88 -11.33
CA VAL A 117 -15.07 48.98 -10.84
C VAL A 117 -14.12 49.24 -12.01
N THR A 118 -13.29 50.27 -11.88
CA THR A 118 -12.28 50.67 -12.86
C THR A 118 -10.88 50.59 -12.25
N TYR A 119 -9.84 50.70 -13.09
CA TYR A 119 -8.46 50.77 -12.60
C TYR A 119 -8.23 51.91 -11.59
N ALA A 120 -8.94 53.04 -11.71
CA ALA A 120 -8.81 54.18 -10.80
C ALA A 120 -9.32 53.88 -9.37
N ASP A 121 -10.11 52.83 -9.20
CA ASP A 121 -10.63 52.38 -7.91
C ASP A 121 -9.65 51.45 -7.18
N LEU A 122 -8.58 51.02 -7.85
CA LEU A 122 -7.58 50.09 -7.31
C LEU A 122 -6.38 50.83 -6.74
N ASP A 123 -5.85 50.35 -5.62
CA ASP A 123 -4.61 50.85 -5.02
C ASP A 123 -3.41 50.13 -5.66
N ALA A 124 -2.84 50.75 -6.70
CA ALA A 124 -1.72 50.20 -7.44
C ALA A 124 -0.46 49.98 -6.58
N ASP A 125 -0.28 50.76 -5.51
CA ASP A 125 0.88 50.61 -4.62
C ASP A 125 0.73 49.37 -3.75
N VAL A 126 -0.49 49.09 -3.25
CA VAL A 126 -0.77 47.82 -2.56
C VAL A 126 -0.59 46.63 -3.50
N LEU A 127 -1.10 46.71 -4.73
CA LEU A 127 -0.91 45.65 -5.74
C LEU A 127 0.57 45.34 -6.01
N ARG A 128 1.44 46.36 -6.09
CA ARG A 128 2.90 46.19 -6.27
C ARG A 128 3.62 45.52 -5.10
N THR A 129 3.02 45.51 -3.92
CA THR A 129 3.59 44.84 -2.74
C THR A 129 3.09 43.41 -2.54
N ALA A 130 2.11 42.98 -3.36
CA ALA A 130 1.50 41.67 -3.23
C ALA A 130 2.48 40.56 -3.66
N ARG A 131 2.44 39.41 -2.99
CA ARG A 131 3.09 38.19 -3.48
C ARG A 131 2.23 37.45 -4.50
N ALA A 132 0.92 37.66 -4.43
CA ALA A 132 -0.03 37.17 -5.41
C ALA A 132 -1.20 38.12 -5.57
N VAL A 133 -1.75 38.17 -6.78
CA VAL A 133 -3.00 38.84 -7.12
C VAL A 133 -3.97 37.81 -7.68
N HIS A 134 -5.19 37.78 -7.14
CA HIS A 134 -6.27 36.95 -7.64
C HIS A 134 -7.39 37.83 -8.20
N LEU A 135 -7.68 37.67 -9.49
CA LEU A 135 -8.70 38.41 -10.22
C LEU A 135 -9.99 37.58 -10.23
N GLY A 136 -10.96 38.03 -9.43
CA GLY A 136 -12.20 37.32 -9.15
C GLY A 136 -13.39 37.83 -9.94
N GLY A 137 -13.82 37.11 -10.97
CA GLY A 137 -15.05 37.45 -11.72
C GLY A 137 -14.87 38.62 -12.68
N VAL A 138 -13.75 38.65 -13.41
CA VAL A 138 -13.42 39.75 -14.35
C VAL A 138 -14.42 39.89 -15.49
N ASP A 139 -15.15 38.81 -15.80
CA ASP A 139 -16.20 38.73 -16.80
C ASP A 139 -17.42 39.62 -16.46
N VAL A 140 -17.55 40.06 -15.21
CA VAL A 140 -18.62 40.95 -14.74
C VAL A 140 -18.09 42.25 -14.09
N THR A 141 -16.80 42.58 -14.24
CA THR A 141 -16.25 43.88 -13.79
C THR A 141 -15.74 44.67 -14.99
N PHE A 142 -16.67 45.30 -15.72
CA PHE A 142 -16.42 45.80 -17.07
C PHE A 142 -15.36 46.89 -17.16
N GLY A 143 -15.17 47.67 -16.10
CA GLY A 143 -14.19 48.76 -16.05
C GLY A 143 -12.73 48.30 -15.88
N LEU A 144 -12.47 47.02 -15.65
CA LEU A 144 -11.11 46.47 -15.50
C LEU A 144 -10.44 46.11 -16.84
N GLY A 145 -11.17 46.11 -17.96
CA GLY A 145 -10.61 45.95 -19.31
C GLY A 145 -9.80 47.18 -19.80
N ASP A 146 -9.05 47.82 -18.91
CA ASP A 146 -8.26 49.01 -19.16
C ASP A 146 -6.81 48.62 -19.53
N PRO A 147 -6.26 49.10 -20.66
CA PRO A 147 -4.87 48.84 -21.04
C PRO A 147 -3.84 49.18 -19.94
N ALA A 148 -4.07 50.23 -19.14
CA ALA A 148 -3.18 50.59 -18.05
C ALA A 148 -3.20 49.56 -16.90
N PHE A 149 -4.33 48.86 -16.71
CA PHE A 149 -4.40 47.76 -15.76
C PHE A 149 -3.66 46.53 -16.27
N PHE A 150 -3.78 46.22 -17.56
CA PHE A 150 -3.00 45.13 -18.18
C PHE A 150 -1.48 45.39 -18.10
N GLU A 151 -1.04 46.62 -18.37
CA GLU A 151 0.37 47.01 -18.20
C GLU A 151 0.85 46.82 -16.74
N LEU A 152 -0.01 47.11 -15.76
CA LEU A 152 0.30 46.84 -14.36
C LEU A 152 0.41 45.33 -14.09
N LEU A 153 -0.54 44.51 -14.54
CA LEU A 153 -0.50 43.05 -14.35
C LEU A 153 0.77 42.43 -14.94
N ASP A 154 1.17 42.86 -16.14
CA ASP A 154 2.41 42.41 -16.76
C ASP A 154 3.64 42.82 -15.95
N ALA A 155 3.67 44.05 -15.44
CA ALA A 155 4.74 44.52 -14.58
C ALA A 155 4.83 43.73 -13.26
N LEU A 156 3.69 43.37 -12.66
CA LEU A 156 3.62 42.56 -11.45
C LEU A 156 4.15 41.13 -11.69
N ARG A 157 3.78 40.51 -12.81
CA ARG A 157 4.28 39.18 -13.19
C ARG A 157 5.76 39.18 -13.46
N ALA A 158 6.25 40.21 -14.15
CA ALA A 158 7.68 40.40 -14.39
C ALA A 158 8.49 40.57 -13.09
N SER A 159 7.88 41.09 -12.02
CA SER A 159 8.50 41.18 -10.70
C SER A 159 8.34 39.92 -9.83
N GLY A 160 7.74 38.85 -10.38
CA GLY A 160 7.55 37.57 -9.69
C GLY A 160 6.27 37.45 -8.86
N THR A 161 5.34 38.41 -8.99
CA THR A 161 3.99 38.31 -8.39
C THR A 161 3.19 37.27 -9.17
N ILE A 162 2.57 36.32 -8.47
CA ILE A 162 1.71 35.32 -9.11
C ILE A 162 0.35 35.97 -9.41
N VAL A 163 -0.09 35.96 -10.66
CA VAL A 163 -1.42 36.47 -11.02
C VAL A 163 -2.32 35.30 -11.42
N THR A 164 -3.44 35.14 -10.71
CA THR A 164 -4.46 34.12 -10.99
C THR A 164 -5.79 34.76 -11.33
N MET A 165 -6.63 34.04 -12.06
CA MET A 165 -7.96 34.52 -12.44
C MET A 165 -8.99 33.41 -12.47
N ASP A 166 -10.18 33.67 -11.95
CA ASP A 166 -11.37 32.86 -12.11
C ASP A 166 -12.55 33.71 -12.60
N LEU A 167 -13.69 33.07 -12.82
CA LEU A 167 -14.83 33.61 -13.57
C LEU A 167 -16.13 33.37 -12.81
N LEU A 168 -17.10 34.29 -12.96
CA LEU A 168 -18.35 34.21 -12.22
C LEU A 168 -19.55 33.76 -13.06
N SER A 169 -19.64 34.21 -14.31
CA SER A 169 -20.80 34.02 -15.19
C SER A 169 -20.67 32.77 -16.06
N GLU A 170 -21.80 32.35 -16.64
CA GLU A 170 -21.89 31.35 -17.71
C GLU A 170 -22.47 31.96 -19.01
N MET A 171 -22.53 33.28 -19.11
CA MET A 171 -23.03 33.97 -20.31
C MET A 171 -21.92 34.12 -21.36
N PRO A 172 -22.09 33.57 -22.58
CA PRO A 172 -21.03 33.54 -23.60
C PRO A 172 -20.41 34.91 -23.93
N ASP A 173 -21.22 35.96 -24.03
CA ASP A 173 -20.74 37.31 -24.36
C ASP A 173 -19.79 37.87 -23.27
N LEU A 174 -20.06 37.58 -22.00
CA LEU A 174 -19.24 38.01 -20.87
C LEU A 174 -17.94 37.21 -20.77
N LEU A 175 -18.03 35.91 -21.02
CA LEU A 175 -16.87 35.02 -21.08
C LEU A 175 -15.89 35.40 -22.19
N GLY A 176 -16.39 35.92 -23.32
CA GLY A 176 -15.56 36.47 -24.39
C GLY A 176 -14.72 37.67 -23.94
N MET A 177 -15.27 38.54 -23.07
CA MET A 177 -14.52 39.69 -22.54
C MET A 177 -13.37 39.27 -21.62
N ALA A 178 -13.58 38.23 -20.81
CA ALA A 178 -12.54 37.72 -19.90
C ALA A 178 -11.31 37.18 -20.63
N ARG A 179 -11.43 36.75 -21.90
CA ARG A 179 -10.30 36.28 -22.71
C ARG A 179 -9.20 37.32 -22.88
N ALA A 180 -9.55 38.61 -22.85
CA ALA A 180 -8.59 39.71 -22.96
C ALA A 180 -7.55 39.71 -21.80
N PHE A 181 -7.87 39.08 -20.67
CA PHE A 181 -6.97 38.99 -19.51
C PHE A 181 -5.99 37.81 -19.61
N LEU A 182 -6.24 36.80 -20.46
CA LEU A 182 -5.43 35.58 -20.54
C LEU A 182 -3.93 35.83 -20.77
N PRO A 183 -3.52 36.78 -21.64
CA PRO A 183 -2.09 37.11 -21.81
C PRO A 183 -1.43 37.67 -20.55
N HIS A 184 -2.23 38.21 -19.63
CA HIS A 184 -1.80 39.04 -18.50
C HIS A 184 -1.87 38.29 -17.15
N VAL A 185 -2.16 36.99 -17.15
CA VAL A 185 -2.23 36.14 -15.94
C VAL A 185 -1.30 34.93 -16.05
N ASP A 186 -0.91 34.36 -14.91
CA ASP A 186 -0.11 33.13 -14.88
C ASP A 186 -0.99 31.88 -14.91
N TYR A 187 -2.13 31.90 -14.22
CA TYR A 187 -3.05 30.77 -14.15
C TYR A 187 -4.51 31.23 -14.28
N VAL A 188 -5.30 30.49 -15.05
CA VAL A 188 -6.75 30.67 -15.16
C VAL A 188 -7.47 29.41 -14.66
N LEU A 189 -8.52 29.61 -13.87
CA LEU A 189 -9.20 28.55 -13.12
C LEU A 189 -10.71 28.49 -13.44
N PRO A 190 -11.11 28.17 -14.68
CA PRO A 190 -12.52 28.08 -15.04
C PRO A 190 -13.16 26.79 -14.52
N ASN A 191 -14.49 26.74 -14.48
CA ASN A 191 -15.22 25.46 -14.45
C ASN A 191 -15.35 24.86 -15.87
N GLU A 192 -15.79 23.60 -15.96
CA GLU A 192 -15.93 22.90 -17.25
C GLU A 192 -16.79 23.67 -18.27
N THR A 193 -17.91 24.24 -17.80
CA THR A 193 -18.88 24.92 -18.65
C THR A 193 -18.28 26.21 -19.18
N GLN A 194 -17.62 26.98 -18.32
CA GLN A 194 -16.93 28.22 -18.68
C GLN A 194 -15.80 27.96 -19.68
N ALA A 195 -14.97 26.95 -19.45
CA ALA A 195 -13.86 26.62 -20.36
C ALA A 195 -14.36 26.28 -21.76
N VAL A 196 -15.40 25.43 -21.85
CA VAL A 196 -16.02 25.04 -23.12
C VAL A 196 -16.68 26.25 -23.80
N LEU A 197 -17.44 27.06 -23.07
CA LEU A 197 -18.11 28.24 -23.64
C LEU A 197 -17.14 29.32 -24.14
N MET A 198 -15.99 29.51 -23.48
CA MET A 198 -14.97 30.48 -23.90
C MET A 198 -14.28 30.12 -25.22
N THR A 199 -14.18 28.81 -25.51
CA THR A 199 -13.36 28.27 -26.59
C THR A 199 -14.18 27.69 -27.74
N GLY A 200 -15.40 27.22 -27.47
CA GLY A 200 -16.21 26.44 -28.39
C GLY A 200 -15.72 25.01 -28.61
N ALA A 201 -14.80 24.51 -27.76
CA ALA A 201 -14.23 23.17 -27.86
C ALA A 201 -15.23 22.06 -27.52
N ALA A 202 -14.94 20.81 -27.90
CA ALA A 202 -15.85 19.69 -27.67
C ALA A 202 -15.77 19.12 -26.24
N ASP A 203 -14.62 19.26 -25.58
CA ASP A 203 -14.38 18.75 -24.23
C ASP A 203 -13.48 19.69 -23.40
N PRO A 204 -13.45 19.52 -22.06
CA PRO A 204 -12.66 20.38 -21.17
C PRO A 204 -11.14 20.34 -21.41
N ALA A 205 -10.60 19.24 -21.92
CA ALA A 205 -9.16 19.12 -22.16
C ALA A 205 -8.73 19.88 -23.42
N GLU A 206 -9.53 19.81 -24.48
CA GLU A 206 -9.37 20.64 -25.67
C GLU A 206 -9.54 22.13 -25.33
N ALA A 207 -10.57 22.47 -24.55
CA ALA A 207 -10.78 23.83 -24.07
C ALA A 207 -9.58 24.37 -23.27
N ALA A 208 -9.07 23.59 -22.32
CA ALA A 208 -7.94 23.98 -21.50
C ALA A 208 -6.67 24.22 -22.34
N ARG A 209 -6.39 23.40 -23.36
CA ARG A 209 -5.26 23.61 -24.27
C ARG A 209 -5.43 24.87 -25.12
N ALA A 210 -6.64 25.15 -25.58
CA ALA A 210 -6.94 26.37 -26.34
C ALA A 210 -6.70 27.63 -25.49
N LEU A 211 -7.18 27.63 -24.24
CA LEU A 211 -6.95 28.73 -23.30
C LEU A 211 -5.46 28.89 -22.95
N LEU A 212 -4.72 27.78 -22.78
CA LEU A 212 -3.28 27.81 -22.52
C LEU A 212 -2.51 28.51 -23.67
N ALA A 213 -2.93 28.26 -24.91
CA ALA A 213 -2.32 28.88 -26.10
C ALA A 213 -2.51 30.41 -26.17
N GLU A 214 -3.39 30.98 -25.35
CA GLU A 214 -3.67 32.42 -25.31
C GLU A 214 -2.81 33.19 -24.30
N GLY A 215 -1.93 32.51 -23.56
CA GLY A 215 -0.90 33.18 -22.74
C GLY A 215 -0.65 32.67 -21.31
N PRO A 216 -1.64 32.11 -20.58
CA PRO A 216 -1.39 31.59 -19.24
C PRO A 216 -0.34 30.48 -19.24
N ARG A 217 0.33 30.29 -18.10
CA ARG A 217 1.29 29.19 -17.90
C ARG A 217 0.61 27.88 -17.51
N GLY A 218 -0.61 27.96 -17.00
CA GLY A 218 -1.44 26.81 -16.68
C GLY A 218 -2.93 27.13 -16.67
N VAL A 219 -3.73 26.14 -17.02
CA VAL A 219 -5.19 26.18 -16.99
C VAL A 219 -5.66 25.06 -16.09
N LEU A 220 -6.45 25.40 -15.06
CA LEU A 220 -6.98 24.45 -14.10
C LEU A 220 -8.50 24.42 -14.18
N VAL A 221 -9.04 23.41 -14.87
CA VAL A 221 -10.48 23.30 -15.07
C VAL A 221 -11.09 22.48 -13.95
N THR A 222 -12.03 23.05 -13.20
CA THR A 222 -12.78 22.30 -12.18
C THR A 222 -13.89 21.47 -12.84
N LEU A 223 -14.01 20.20 -12.45
CA LEU A 223 -14.87 19.16 -13.07
C LEU A 223 -15.88 18.55 -12.07
N GLY A 224 -16.25 19.30 -11.02
CA GLY A 224 -17.18 18.83 -9.99
C GLY A 224 -16.70 17.56 -9.28
N GLU A 225 -17.54 16.52 -9.26
CA GLU A 225 -17.22 15.23 -8.61
C GLU A 225 -16.03 14.49 -9.24
N SER A 226 -15.65 14.86 -10.47
CA SER A 226 -14.48 14.31 -11.16
C SER A 226 -13.16 14.99 -10.76
N GLY A 227 -13.21 16.01 -9.89
CA GLY A 227 -12.03 16.73 -9.41
C GLY A 227 -11.66 17.90 -10.31
N SER A 228 -10.42 17.95 -10.77
CA SER A 228 -9.95 19.01 -11.69
C SER A 228 -8.99 18.48 -12.75
N LEU A 229 -8.90 19.18 -13.88
CA LEU A 229 -7.93 18.95 -14.94
C LEU A 229 -6.88 20.05 -14.92
N VAL A 230 -5.60 19.66 -14.84
CA VAL A 230 -4.46 20.58 -14.88
C VAL A 230 -3.78 20.46 -16.22
N VAL A 231 -3.69 21.58 -16.94
CA VAL A 231 -3.01 21.67 -18.23
C VAL A 231 -1.94 22.76 -18.18
N THR A 232 -0.68 22.38 -18.40
CA THR A 232 0.47 23.27 -18.57
C THR A 232 1.20 22.89 -19.86
N ALA A 233 2.33 23.55 -20.16
CA ALA A 233 3.17 23.17 -21.30
C ALA A 233 3.68 21.72 -21.22
N ASP A 234 3.91 21.21 -20.00
CA ASP A 234 4.56 19.91 -19.75
C ASP A 234 3.59 18.84 -19.23
N VAL A 235 2.42 19.23 -18.72
CA VAL A 235 1.50 18.35 -17.99
C VAL A 235 0.08 18.48 -18.53
N THR A 236 -0.60 17.35 -18.71
CA THR A 236 -2.05 17.26 -18.87
C THR A 236 -2.52 16.10 -18.00
N GLU A 237 -2.95 16.40 -16.79
CA GLU A 237 -3.27 15.37 -15.79
C GLU A 237 -4.51 15.77 -14.99
N GLN A 238 -5.33 14.77 -14.67
CA GLN A 238 -6.51 14.95 -13.83
C GLN A 238 -6.14 14.72 -12.36
N VAL A 239 -6.56 15.64 -11.49
CA VAL A 239 -6.50 15.50 -10.04
C VAL A 239 -7.88 15.02 -9.57
N PRO A 240 -8.01 13.79 -9.03
CA PRO A 240 -9.30 13.25 -8.62
C PRO A 240 -9.85 13.97 -7.39
N ALA A 241 -11.18 14.10 -7.31
CA ALA A 241 -11.85 14.63 -6.13
C ALA A 241 -11.61 13.72 -4.90
N LEU A 242 -11.56 14.34 -3.71
CA LEU A 242 -11.49 13.60 -2.45
C LEU A 242 -12.91 13.15 -2.04
N LYS A 243 -13.03 11.91 -1.58
CA LYS A 243 -14.31 11.40 -1.05
C LYS A 243 -14.67 12.17 0.23
N THR A 244 -15.82 12.85 0.19
CA THR A 244 -16.37 13.64 1.30
C THR A 244 -17.90 13.59 1.28
N GLU A 245 -18.55 13.86 2.41
CA GLU A 245 -20.02 14.02 2.45
C GLU A 245 -20.39 15.38 1.86
N VAL A 246 -20.97 15.39 0.66
CA VAL A 246 -21.35 16.62 -0.04
C VAL A 246 -22.70 17.11 0.46
N ALA A 247 -22.75 18.34 0.96
CA ALA A 247 -23.94 18.99 1.48
C ALA A 247 -24.35 20.24 0.67
N ASP A 248 -23.37 20.99 0.14
CA ASP A 248 -23.56 22.17 -0.71
C ASP A 248 -22.25 22.41 -1.48
N THR A 249 -22.33 22.71 -2.79
CA THR A 249 -21.15 22.98 -3.63
C THR A 249 -20.88 24.47 -3.82
N THR A 250 -21.65 25.33 -3.16
CA THR A 250 -21.48 26.78 -3.22
C THR A 250 -20.13 27.20 -2.66
N GLY A 251 -19.36 27.96 -3.45
CA GLY A 251 -18.00 28.43 -3.13
C GLY A 251 -16.90 27.37 -3.24
N CYS A 252 -17.18 26.13 -3.67
CA CYS A 252 -16.11 25.15 -3.90
C CYS A 252 -15.07 25.61 -4.94
N GLY A 253 -15.48 26.42 -5.93
CA GLY A 253 -14.56 27.04 -6.91
C GLY A 253 -13.63 28.07 -6.27
N ASP A 254 -14.18 28.98 -5.47
CA ASP A 254 -13.45 29.98 -4.69
C ASP A 254 -12.43 29.31 -3.75
N ALA A 255 -12.87 28.25 -3.05
CA ALA A 255 -12.04 27.44 -2.16
C ALA A 255 -10.91 26.72 -2.92
N TYR A 256 -11.21 26.19 -4.11
CA TYR A 256 -10.21 25.59 -4.99
C TYR A 256 -9.14 26.62 -5.39
N CYS A 257 -9.56 27.84 -5.77
CA CYS A 257 -8.67 28.94 -6.11
C CYS A 257 -7.78 29.32 -4.91
N ALA A 258 -8.37 29.44 -3.71
CA ALA A 258 -7.64 29.75 -2.49
C ALA A 258 -6.60 28.67 -2.13
N GLY A 259 -6.98 27.39 -2.20
CA GLY A 259 -6.10 26.27 -1.93
C GLY A 259 -4.95 26.15 -2.94
N PHE A 260 -5.26 26.30 -4.23
CA PHE A 260 -4.26 26.30 -5.30
C PHE A 260 -3.25 27.43 -5.11
N LEU A 261 -3.73 28.66 -4.91
CA LEU A 261 -2.86 29.82 -4.73
C LEU A 261 -2.02 29.70 -3.47
N THR A 262 -2.58 29.20 -2.37
CA THR A 262 -1.84 28.93 -1.13
C THR A 262 -0.71 27.93 -1.37
N GLY A 263 -0.95 26.86 -2.14
CA GLY A 263 0.09 25.88 -2.50
C GLY A 263 1.25 26.52 -3.26
N LEU A 264 0.95 27.34 -4.28
CA LEU A 264 1.98 28.06 -5.04
C LEU A 264 2.79 29.02 -4.16
N LEU A 265 2.13 29.73 -3.23
CA LEU A 265 2.80 30.65 -2.30
C LEU A 265 3.74 29.92 -1.31
N HIS A 266 3.47 28.65 -1.05
CA HIS A 266 4.33 27.71 -0.29
C HIS A 266 5.39 27.00 -1.15
N GLY A 267 5.56 27.42 -2.41
CA GLY A 267 6.60 26.89 -3.31
C GLY A 267 6.32 25.48 -3.83
N GLN A 268 5.07 25.01 -3.76
CA GLN A 268 4.68 23.73 -4.34
C GLN A 268 4.63 23.81 -5.87
N ASP A 269 4.83 22.67 -6.54
CA ASP A 269 4.58 22.56 -7.97
C ASP A 269 3.07 22.66 -8.30
N VAL A 270 2.74 22.83 -9.58
CA VAL A 270 1.36 23.07 -10.04
C VAL A 270 0.42 21.91 -9.69
N MET A 271 0.90 20.65 -9.78
CA MET A 271 0.08 19.48 -9.48
C MET A 271 -0.20 19.36 -7.99
N THR A 272 0.79 19.61 -7.15
CA THR A 272 0.66 19.60 -5.70
C THR A 272 -0.22 20.76 -5.24
N ALA A 273 -0.07 21.94 -5.81
CA ALA A 273 -0.98 23.06 -5.58
C ALA A 273 -2.42 22.72 -5.99
N ALA A 274 -2.64 22.04 -7.12
CA ALA A 274 -3.98 21.61 -7.55
C ALA A 274 -4.61 20.60 -6.58
N ARG A 275 -3.80 19.71 -5.98
CA ARG A 275 -4.25 18.83 -4.89
C ARG A 275 -4.66 19.63 -3.64
N TRP A 276 -3.94 20.71 -3.30
CA TRP A 276 -4.34 21.60 -2.20
C TRP A 276 -5.66 22.31 -2.48
N GLY A 277 -5.86 22.77 -3.73
CA GLY A 277 -7.15 23.29 -4.20
C GLY A 277 -8.28 22.27 -4.03
N THR A 278 -8.04 21.01 -4.43
CA THR A 278 -9.02 19.92 -4.28
C THR A 278 -9.35 19.65 -2.81
N ALA A 279 -8.37 19.70 -1.92
CA ALA A 279 -8.59 19.52 -0.48
C ALA A 279 -9.42 20.66 0.14
N ALA A 280 -9.16 21.91 -0.25
CA ALA A 280 -9.93 23.07 0.18
C ALA A 280 -11.38 22.99 -0.32
N ALA A 281 -11.59 22.66 -1.59
CA ALA A 281 -12.92 22.46 -2.17
C ALA A 281 -13.70 21.34 -1.47
N ALA A 282 -13.02 20.22 -1.14
CA ALA A 282 -13.62 19.10 -0.42
C ALA A 282 -14.04 19.46 1.01
N ARG A 283 -13.36 20.39 1.68
CA ARG A 283 -13.79 20.93 2.97
C ARG A 283 -15.06 21.79 2.83
N VAL A 284 -15.06 22.70 1.87
CA VAL A 284 -16.22 23.58 1.61
C VAL A 284 -17.47 22.81 1.22
N ALA A 285 -17.31 21.72 0.45
CA ALA A 285 -18.41 20.86 0.05
C ALA A 285 -19.23 20.27 1.22
N THR A 286 -18.68 20.24 2.44
CA THR A 286 -19.30 19.59 3.62
C THR A 286 -20.38 20.41 4.31
N GLY A 287 -20.64 21.66 3.90
CA GLY A 287 -21.74 22.41 4.50
C GLY A 287 -22.13 23.69 3.75
N LEU A 288 -23.17 24.35 4.24
CA LEU A 288 -23.88 25.42 3.54
C LEU A 288 -23.08 26.72 3.42
N GLY A 289 -22.78 27.15 2.20
CA GLY A 289 -22.16 28.43 1.86
C GLY A 289 -20.66 28.36 1.58
N SER A 290 -20.10 29.50 1.15
CA SER A 290 -18.81 29.54 0.44
C SER A 290 -17.56 29.27 1.27
N ASP A 291 -17.66 29.10 2.59
CA ASP A 291 -16.50 29.02 3.48
C ASP A 291 -16.60 27.87 4.52
N VAL A 292 -17.53 26.93 4.38
CA VAL A 292 -17.77 25.91 5.42
C VAL A 292 -16.65 24.88 5.52
N GLY A 293 -16.43 24.30 6.70
CA GLY A 293 -15.47 23.21 6.88
C GLY A 293 -13.99 23.60 6.78
N LEU A 294 -13.67 24.72 6.13
CA LEU A 294 -12.34 25.30 6.05
C LEU A 294 -12.03 26.03 7.38
N THR A 295 -10.95 25.62 8.05
CA THR A 295 -10.58 26.13 9.38
C THR A 295 -9.11 26.57 9.42
N ASP A 296 -8.20 25.71 9.00
CA ASP A 296 -6.78 25.98 8.86
C ASP A 296 -6.14 25.14 7.74
N LEU A 297 -4.89 25.45 7.40
CA LEU A 297 -4.15 24.75 6.34
C LEU A 297 -3.88 23.29 6.71
N ASP A 298 -3.41 23.01 7.92
CA ASP A 298 -3.00 21.66 8.35
C ASP A 298 -4.15 20.65 8.29
N SER A 299 -5.30 21.02 8.83
CA SER A 299 -6.52 20.20 8.78
C SER A 299 -7.04 20.01 7.36
N THR A 300 -6.86 21.01 6.48
CA THR A 300 -7.22 20.91 5.07
C THR A 300 -6.32 19.90 4.36
N LEU A 301 -5.00 20.01 4.53
CA LEU A 301 -4.03 19.10 3.90
C LEU A 301 -4.06 17.69 4.46
N ALA A 302 -4.53 17.48 5.69
CA ALA A 302 -4.74 16.15 6.25
C ALA A 302 -5.68 15.28 5.39
N LEU A 303 -6.61 15.89 4.63
CA LEU A 303 -7.47 15.15 3.70
C LEU A 303 -6.70 14.49 2.55
N LEU A 304 -5.53 15.03 2.18
CA LEU A 304 -4.67 14.46 1.13
C LEU A 304 -3.87 13.24 1.60
N GLN A 305 -3.73 13.04 2.91
CA GLN A 305 -2.91 11.96 3.46
C GLN A 305 -3.66 10.65 3.69
N GLY A 306 -4.98 10.61 3.41
CA GLY A 306 -5.82 9.48 3.80
C GLY A 306 -5.86 9.29 5.33
N PRO A 307 -6.56 8.26 5.85
CA PRO A 307 -6.38 7.88 7.24
C PRO A 307 -4.91 7.48 7.48
N PRO A 308 -4.30 7.86 8.61
CA PRO A 308 -2.92 7.46 8.92
C PRO A 308 -2.80 5.94 8.92
N MET A 309 -1.83 5.42 8.15
CA MET A 309 -1.54 3.99 8.07
C MET A 309 -1.04 3.47 9.42
N ILE A 310 -1.77 2.53 10.01
CA ILE A 310 -1.46 1.83 11.26
C ILE A 310 -0.11 1.10 11.13
N ASP A 311 0.20 0.52 9.98
CA ASP A 311 1.49 -0.14 9.75
C ASP A 311 2.66 0.85 9.90
N ALA A 312 2.52 2.07 9.37
CA ALA A 312 3.55 3.11 9.47
C ALA A 312 3.79 3.57 10.92
N ASP A 313 2.73 3.75 11.72
CA ASP A 313 2.85 4.02 13.16
C ASP A 313 3.55 2.87 13.89
N LEU A 314 3.13 1.63 13.62
CA LEU A 314 3.75 0.45 14.23
C LEU A 314 5.22 0.32 13.86
N ARG A 315 5.62 0.58 12.61
CA ARG A 315 7.04 0.61 12.20
C ARG A 315 7.83 1.66 12.97
N SER A 316 7.29 2.89 13.08
CA SER A 316 7.92 3.99 13.82
C SER A 316 8.12 3.63 15.30
N ARG A 317 7.12 2.99 15.92
CA ARG A 317 7.20 2.52 17.31
C ARG A 317 8.14 1.33 17.47
N ALA A 318 8.07 0.36 16.56
CA ALA A 318 8.91 -0.83 16.57
C ALA A 318 10.39 -0.44 16.40
N ALA A 319 10.73 0.49 15.53
CA ALA A 319 12.11 0.97 15.34
C ALA A 319 12.75 1.52 16.62
N LYS A 320 11.96 1.95 17.60
CA LYS A 320 12.45 2.44 18.91
C LYS A 320 12.75 1.33 19.90
N VAL A 321 12.14 0.15 19.76
CA VAL A 321 12.14 -0.92 20.78
C VAL A 321 12.56 -2.29 20.25
N VAL A 322 12.64 -2.46 18.93
CA VAL A 322 13.14 -3.64 18.22
C VAL A 322 14.28 -3.17 17.31
N PRO A 323 15.48 -3.80 17.34
CA PRO A 323 16.59 -3.41 16.48
C PRO A 323 16.19 -3.42 14.99
N GLY A 324 16.26 -2.26 14.33
CA GLY A 324 15.84 -2.11 12.94
C GLY A 324 14.32 -2.19 12.71
N GLY A 325 13.51 -2.19 13.76
CA GLY A 325 12.05 -2.34 13.72
C GLY A 325 11.57 -3.78 13.50
N MET A 326 12.38 -4.64 12.90
CA MET A 326 12.14 -6.07 12.70
C MET A 326 13.47 -6.80 12.44
N TYR A 327 13.51 -8.12 12.63
CA TYR A 327 14.69 -8.95 12.37
C TYR A 327 14.32 -10.30 11.74
N GLY A 328 15.33 -10.99 11.22
CA GLY A 328 15.18 -12.30 10.60
C GLY A 328 14.42 -12.26 9.27
N HIS A 329 13.88 -13.42 8.87
CA HIS A 329 13.26 -13.61 7.56
C HIS A 329 11.93 -12.86 7.38
N LEU A 330 11.31 -12.34 8.46
CA LEU A 330 10.08 -11.55 8.39
C LEU A 330 10.32 -10.04 8.22
N ASN A 331 11.57 -9.61 8.15
CA ASN A 331 11.89 -8.19 8.04
C ASN A 331 11.56 -7.66 6.63
N ALA A 332 10.60 -6.74 6.56
CA ALA A 332 10.12 -6.16 5.31
C ALA A 332 10.91 -4.91 4.86
N ALA A 333 12.04 -4.58 5.48
CA ALA A 333 12.79 -3.34 5.19
C ALA A 333 13.34 -3.23 3.76
N LEU A 334 13.49 -4.35 3.05
CA LEU A 334 13.96 -4.38 1.65
C LEU A 334 12.84 -4.15 0.62
N PHE A 335 11.58 -4.04 1.06
CA PHE A 335 10.43 -3.86 0.18
C PHE A 335 10.05 -2.40 0.00
N ALA A 336 9.20 -2.13 -1.00
CA ALA A 336 8.55 -0.85 -1.14
C ALA A 336 7.71 -0.51 0.11
N PRO A 337 7.53 0.78 0.45
CA PRO A 337 6.75 1.20 1.63
C PRO A 337 5.32 0.66 1.68
N GLY A 338 4.75 0.22 0.54
CA GLY A 338 3.41 -0.38 0.47
C GLY A 338 3.33 -1.84 0.94
N TYR A 339 4.46 -2.53 1.09
CA TYR A 339 4.52 -3.92 1.55
C TYR A 339 4.28 -3.97 3.07
N PRO A 340 3.27 -4.70 3.58
CA PRO A 340 2.94 -4.65 5.01
C PRO A 340 4.01 -5.38 5.85
N GLN A 341 4.33 -4.83 7.03
CA GLN A 341 5.17 -5.50 8.02
C GLN A 341 4.33 -6.17 9.10
N PHE A 342 3.21 -5.55 9.47
CA PHE A 342 2.37 -5.98 10.57
C PHE A 342 1.02 -6.50 10.06
N PHE A 343 0.59 -7.64 10.60
CA PHE A 343 -0.67 -8.29 10.25
C PHE A 343 -1.61 -8.34 11.45
N ALA A 344 -2.90 -8.16 11.19
CA ALA A 344 -3.93 -8.17 12.22
C ALA A 344 -4.57 -9.55 12.40
N ARG A 345 -4.80 -10.30 11.31
CA ARG A 345 -5.46 -11.60 11.34
C ARG A 345 -5.20 -12.44 10.09
N GLY A 346 -5.49 -13.74 10.18
CA GLY A 346 -5.53 -14.66 9.05
C GLY A 346 -6.67 -15.67 9.19
N GLU A 347 -7.20 -16.14 8.06
CA GLU A 347 -8.26 -17.15 7.97
C GLU A 347 -8.18 -17.89 6.64
N GLY A 348 -8.16 -19.23 6.66
CA GLY A 348 -8.01 -20.03 5.45
C GLY A 348 -6.70 -19.72 4.73
N CYS A 349 -6.76 -19.38 3.44
CA CYS A 349 -5.62 -18.93 2.64
C CYS A 349 -5.45 -17.41 2.60
N ARG A 350 -6.09 -16.66 3.51
CA ARG A 350 -6.11 -15.18 3.49
C ARG A 350 -5.48 -14.57 4.73
N GLN A 351 -4.87 -13.41 4.56
CA GLN A 351 -4.36 -12.57 5.64
C GLN A 351 -4.85 -11.13 5.49
N TRP A 352 -4.95 -10.42 6.61
CA TRP A 352 -5.24 -9.00 6.65
C TRP A 352 -4.12 -8.27 7.37
N ASP A 353 -3.58 -7.23 6.73
CA ASP A 353 -2.63 -6.34 7.40
C ASP A 353 -3.33 -5.50 8.48
N VAL A 354 -2.54 -4.75 9.26
CA VAL A 354 -3.08 -3.85 10.29
C VAL A 354 -3.87 -2.67 9.73
N ASP A 355 -3.75 -2.39 8.44
CA ASP A 355 -4.52 -1.36 7.72
C ASP A 355 -5.82 -1.90 7.11
N GLY A 356 -6.11 -3.19 7.32
CA GLY A 356 -7.33 -3.86 6.89
C GLY A 356 -7.30 -4.35 5.44
N ARG A 357 -6.15 -4.30 4.76
CA ARG A 357 -5.99 -4.82 3.40
C ARG A 357 -5.93 -6.33 3.43
N GLU A 358 -6.70 -6.95 2.55
CA GLU A 358 -6.79 -8.41 2.43
C GLU A 358 -5.86 -8.93 1.35
N TYR A 359 -5.23 -10.08 1.61
CA TYR A 359 -4.38 -10.76 0.66
C TYR A 359 -4.64 -12.27 0.62
N ILE A 360 -4.63 -12.85 -0.58
CA ILE A 360 -4.44 -14.28 -0.78
C ILE A 360 -2.96 -14.60 -0.52
N ASP A 361 -2.70 -15.48 0.43
CA ASP A 361 -1.39 -15.72 1.03
C ASP A 361 -0.66 -16.92 0.42
N PHE A 362 0.26 -16.66 -0.49
CA PHE A 362 1.18 -17.67 -1.02
C PHE A 362 2.48 -17.79 -0.24
N MET A 363 2.64 -17.09 0.89
CA MET A 363 3.79 -17.31 1.78
C MET A 363 3.47 -18.31 2.89
N CYS A 364 2.19 -18.48 3.26
CA CYS A 364 1.75 -19.41 4.30
C CYS A 364 2.58 -19.26 5.60
N SER A 365 2.82 -18.00 5.99
CA SER A 365 3.73 -17.62 7.09
C SER A 365 5.18 -18.13 6.93
N TRP A 366 5.68 -18.21 5.69
CA TRP A 366 6.97 -18.80 5.31
C TRP A 366 7.03 -20.32 5.47
N GLY A 367 5.88 -20.98 5.36
CA GLY A 367 5.73 -22.44 5.36
C GLY A 367 5.04 -23.10 6.56
N PRO A 368 4.88 -22.53 7.78
CA PRO A 368 4.19 -23.21 8.86
C PRO A 368 2.71 -23.54 8.61
N VAL A 369 2.00 -22.73 7.83
CA VAL A 369 0.55 -22.87 7.64
C VAL A 369 0.27 -23.76 6.42
N VAL A 370 -0.04 -25.03 6.65
CA VAL A 370 -0.23 -26.03 5.58
C VAL A 370 -1.71 -26.37 5.34
N LEU A 371 -2.58 -26.22 6.35
CA LEU A 371 -4.03 -26.44 6.26
C LEU A 371 -4.84 -25.14 6.14
N GLY A 372 -4.16 -23.98 6.17
CA GLY A 372 -4.79 -22.67 6.26
C GLY A 372 -4.85 -22.13 7.68
N HIS A 373 -4.91 -20.81 7.80
CA HIS A 373 -4.96 -20.07 9.06
C HIS A 373 -6.25 -20.42 9.83
N ARG A 374 -6.12 -20.64 11.15
CA ARG A 374 -7.23 -20.97 12.06
C ARG A 374 -8.04 -22.21 11.65
N HIS A 375 -7.37 -23.24 11.13
CA HIS A 375 -8.04 -24.47 10.72
C HIS A 375 -8.80 -25.12 11.90
N PRO A 376 -10.12 -25.38 11.78
CA PRO A 376 -10.97 -25.68 12.93
C PRO A 376 -10.55 -26.94 13.70
N ARG A 377 -10.15 -28.02 13.00
CA ARG A 377 -9.68 -29.26 13.67
C ARG A 377 -8.42 -29.03 14.50
N VAL A 378 -7.53 -28.13 14.06
CA VAL A 378 -6.26 -27.85 14.74
C VAL A 378 -6.51 -26.95 15.95
N GLU A 379 -7.27 -25.87 15.76
CA GLU A 379 -7.61 -24.95 16.85
C GLU A 379 -8.43 -25.64 17.95
N GLU A 380 -9.36 -26.54 17.60
CA GLU A 380 -10.10 -27.32 18.58
C GLU A 380 -9.18 -28.27 19.36
N ALA A 381 -8.24 -28.95 18.70
CA ALA A 381 -7.28 -29.82 19.37
C ALA A 381 -6.37 -29.04 20.33
N ALA A 382 -5.86 -27.89 19.88
CA ALA A 382 -5.05 -27.00 20.71
C ALA A 382 -5.82 -26.47 21.91
N ALA A 383 -7.05 -25.98 21.72
CA ALA A 383 -7.90 -25.46 22.79
C ALA A 383 -8.27 -26.54 23.83
N ARG A 384 -8.62 -27.75 23.37
CA ARG A 384 -8.89 -28.88 24.28
C ARG A 384 -7.67 -29.24 25.11
N GLN A 385 -6.48 -29.27 24.53
CA GLN A 385 -5.25 -29.53 25.26
C GLN A 385 -4.91 -28.39 26.23
N ALA A 386 -5.09 -27.13 25.81
CA ALA A 386 -4.82 -25.96 26.66
C ALA A 386 -5.70 -25.95 27.92
N ALA A 387 -6.93 -26.44 27.84
CA ALA A 387 -7.83 -26.58 28.99
C ALA A 387 -7.32 -27.60 30.03
N LEU A 388 -6.44 -28.54 29.65
CA LEU A 388 -5.79 -29.49 30.55
C LEU A 388 -4.45 -28.97 31.09
N GLY A 389 -3.76 -28.15 30.30
CA GLY A 389 -2.43 -27.59 30.59
C GLY A 389 -1.46 -27.79 29.43
N ASP A 390 -0.45 -26.92 29.36
CA ASP A 390 0.56 -26.92 28.29
C ASP A 390 1.97 -27.29 28.78
N CYS A 391 2.58 -26.41 29.58
CA CYS A 391 3.93 -26.59 30.12
C CYS A 391 3.84 -27.04 31.60
N LEU A 392 3.81 -28.37 31.80
CA LEU A 392 3.73 -29.01 33.12
C LEU A 392 5.11 -29.54 33.56
N ASN A 393 5.19 -30.09 34.78
CA ASN A 393 6.44 -30.67 35.32
C ASN A 393 6.96 -31.89 34.53
N GLY A 394 6.11 -32.50 33.69
CA GLY A 394 6.46 -33.56 32.77
C GLY A 394 5.57 -33.48 31.51
N PRO A 395 5.93 -34.20 30.44
CA PRO A 395 5.15 -34.18 29.20
C PRO A 395 3.75 -34.78 29.41
N GLY A 396 2.78 -34.25 28.68
CA GLY A 396 1.46 -34.88 28.57
C GLY A 396 1.50 -36.18 27.76
N ALA A 397 0.48 -37.03 27.91
CA ALA A 397 0.36 -38.29 27.15
C ALA A 397 0.39 -38.07 25.62
N ILE A 398 -0.07 -36.90 25.16
CA ILE A 398 -0.05 -36.48 23.76
C ILE A 398 1.36 -36.52 23.13
N MET A 399 2.43 -36.41 23.93
CA MET A 399 3.80 -36.58 23.43
C MET A 399 4.02 -37.98 22.87
N VAL A 400 3.53 -39.01 23.56
CA VAL A 400 3.64 -40.40 23.12
C VAL A 400 2.78 -40.62 21.89
N GLU A 401 1.52 -40.15 21.91
CA GLU A 401 0.60 -40.29 20.76
C GLU A 401 1.14 -39.63 19.49
N LEU A 402 1.76 -38.44 19.61
CA LEU A 402 2.39 -37.79 18.46
C LEU A 402 3.62 -38.54 17.97
N ALA A 403 4.45 -39.07 18.89
CA ALA A 403 5.61 -39.87 18.51
C ALA A 403 5.21 -41.16 17.80
N GLU A 404 4.17 -41.85 18.28
CA GLU A 404 3.58 -43.02 17.63
C GLU A 404 3.04 -42.68 16.24
N LEU A 405 2.33 -41.56 16.09
CA LEU A 405 1.84 -41.11 14.78
C LEU A 405 2.98 -40.83 13.80
N LEU A 406 4.06 -40.17 14.24
CA LEU A 406 5.21 -39.91 13.38
C LEU A 406 5.91 -41.21 12.95
N VAL A 407 6.08 -42.15 13.86
CA VAL A 407 6.67 -43.48 13.58
C VAL A 407 5.79 -44.29 12.62
N ASP A 408 4.46 -44.25 12.78
CA ASP A 408 3.51 -44.89 11.86
C ASP A 408 3.52 -44.23 10.47
N THR A 409 3.70 -42.91 10.42
CA THR A 409 3.64 -42.14 9.18
C THR A 409 4.94 -42.19 8.38
N VAL A 410 6.11 -42.17 9.03
CA VAL A 410 7.42 -42.05 8.38
C VAL A 410 8.10 -43.43 8.32
N PRO A 411 8.22 -44.07 7.14
CA PRO A 411 8.66 -45.47 7.03
C PRO A 411 10.08 -45.76 7.51
N SER A 412 10.93 -44.75 7.66
CA SER A 412 12.30 -44.89 8.18
C SER A 412 12.42 -44.60 9.68
N ALA A 413 11.34 -44.17 10.34
CA ALA A 413 11.38 -43.75 11.73
C ALA A 413 11.02 -44.91 12.67
N ASP A 414 11.87 -45.15 13.66
CA ASP A 414 11.60 -46.03 14.80
C ASP A 414 11.36 -45.23 16.10
N TRP A 415 11.75 -43.95 16.11
CA TRP A 415 11.56 -43.03 17.23
C TRP A 415 11.44 -41.57 16.78
N ALA A 416 10.94 -40.74 17.69
CA ALA A 416 10.88 -39.29 17.54
C ALA A 416 11.41 -38.57 18.80
N MET A 417 12.09 -37.45 18.58
CA MET A 417 12.47 -36.46 19.60
C MET A 417 11.87 -35.10 19.20
N PHE A 418 11.51 -34.26 20.18
CA PHE A 418 10.84 -32.98 19.93
C PHE A 418 11.68 -31.77 20.38
N SER A 419 11.49 -30.67 19.66
CA SER A 419 12.11 -29.36 19.92
C SER A 419 11.18 -28.24 19.44
N LYS A 420 11.66 -26.99 19.27
CA LYS A 420 10.82 -25.86 18.83
C LYS A 420 11.10 -25.40 17.43
N ASN A 421 12.36 -25.24 17.07
CA ASN A 421 12.77 -24.68 15.80
C ASN A 421 13.32 -25.76 14.88
N GLY A 422 13.22 -25.56 13.57
CA GLY A 422 13.93 -26.41 12.61
C GLY A 422 15.43 -26.46 12.88
N THR A 423 16.04 -25.33 13.27
CA THR A 423 17.44 -25.26 13.70
C THR A 423 17.73 -26.20 14.89
N ASP A 424 16.83 -26.30 15.87
CA ASP A 424 17.01 -27.22 17.00
C ASP A 424 17.06 -28.66 16.49
N ALA A 425 16.18 -29.02 15.54
CA ALA A 425 16.09 -30.36 14.98
C ALA A 425 17.31 -30.72 14.10
N THR A 426 17.79 -29.80 13.26
CA THR A 426 18.99 -30.06 12.45
C THR A 426 20.24 -30.16 13.33
N THR A 427 20.39 -29.29 14.34
CA THR A 427 21.46 -29.38 15.33
C THR A 427 21.40 -30.72 16.10
N GLN A 428 20.22 -31.13 16.56
CA GLN A 428 20.02 -32.43 17.23
C GLN A 428 20.40 -33.61 16.34
N ALA A 429 19.98 -33.61 15.07
CA ALA A 429 20.30 -34.69 14.14
C ALA A 429 21.83 -34.84 13.96
N LEU A 430 22.55 -33.73 13.82
CA LEU A 430 24.02 -33.77 13.73
C LEU A 430 24.67 -34.24 15.04
N MET A 431 24.12 -33.87 16.20
CA MET A 431 24.59 -34.38 17.48
C MET A 431 24.41 -35.91 17.60
N VAL A 432 23.25 -36.44 17.17
CA VAL A 432 22.99 -37.89 17.15
C VAL A 432 23.97 -38.59 16.23
N ALA A 433 24.17 -38.08 15.02
CA ALA A 433 25.09 -38.66 14.04
C ALA A 433 26.54 -38.70 14.56
N ARG A 434 27.02 -37.60 15.17
CA ARG A 434 28.37 -37.54 15.77
C ARG A 434 28.51 -38.49 16.95
N ALA A 435 27.50 -38.56 17.83
CA ALA A 435 27.52 -39.48 18.97
C ALA A 435 27.50 -40.96 18.54
N ALA A 436 26.78 -41.29 17.47
CA ALA A 436 26.71 -42.65 16.94
C ALA A 436 28.00 -43.10 16.25
N THR A 437 28.61 -42.20 15.48
CA THR A 437 29.77 -42.52 14.64
C THR A 437 31.11 -42.29 15.33
N GLY A 438 31.16 -41.41 16.34
CA GLY A 438 32.40 -40.94 16.95
C GLY A 438 33.24 -40.02 16.04
N ARG A 439 32.65 -39.54 14.94
CA ARG A 439 33.30 -38.72 13.90
C ARG A 439 32.84 -37.27 13.98
N THR A 440 33.57 -36.35 13.35
CA THR A 440 33.25 -34.92 13.47
C THR A 440 32.66 -34.30 12.20
N LYS A 441 33.12 -34.72 11.01
CA LYS A 441 32.82 -33.99 9.77
C LYS A 441 31.41 -34.23 9.26
N VAL A 442 30.83 -33.18 8.69
CA VAL A 442 29.50 -33.19 8.10
C VAL A 442 29.62 -32.72 6.66
N LEU A 443 29.11 -33.53 5.72
CA LEU A 443 29.02 -33.14 4.32
C LEU A 443 27.71 -32.39 4.11
N MET A 444 27.77 -31.18 3.56
CA MET A 444 26.63 -30.28 3.39
C MET A 444 26.67 -29.60 2.01
N ALA A 445 25.52 -29.40 1.37
CA ALA A 445 25.50 -28.70 0.09
C ALA A 445 25.88 -27.22 0.27
N HIS A 446 26.69 -26.68 -0.65
CA HIS A 446 27.06 -25.27 -0.66
C HIS A 446 25.82 -24.38 -0.77
N GLY A 447 25.75 -23.35 0.08
CA GLY A 447 24.64 -22.39 0.11
C GLY A 447 23.35 -22.89 0.80
N ALA A 448 23.24 -24.19 1.11
CA ALA A 448 22.02 -24.76 1.66
C ALA A 448 21.68 -24.22 3.06
N TYR A 449 20.42 -23.86 3.26
CA TYR A 449 19.93 -23.35 4.54
C TYR A 449 19.44 -24.48 5.47
N HIS A 450 20.13 -24.65 6.61
CA HIS A 450 19.78 -25.61 7.67
C HIS A 450 19.44 -24.98 9.03
N GLY A 451 19.24 -23.66 9.06
CA GLY A 451 18.91 -22.92 10.28
C GLY A 451 19.72 -21.63 10.47
N ALA A 452 19.74 -21.14 11.70
CA ALA A 452 20.40 -19.87 12.06
C ALA A 452 21.31 -19.98 13.30
N ASP A 453 21.66 -21.19 13.72
CA ASP A 453 22.69 -21.41 14.74
C ASP A 453 24.08 -21.14 14.14
N PRO A 454 25.11 -20.88 14.96
CA PRO A 454 26.43 -20.48 14.47
C PRO A 454 27.07 -21.44 13.43
N TRP A 455 26.72 -22.73 13.47
CA TRP A 455 27.23 -23.71 12.50
C TRP A 455 26.59 -23.56 11.10
N CYS A 456 25.32 -23.13 11.01
CA CYS A 456 24.55 -23.12 9.75
C CYS A 456 24.05 -21.75 9.30
N THR A 457 24.15 -20.71 10.14
CA THR A 457 23.66 -19.37 9.78
C THR A 457 24.28 -18.86 8.47
N PRO A 458 23.49 -18.28 7.54
CA PRO A 458 24.03 -17.65 6.34
C PRO A 458 24.78 -16.34 6.66
N SER A 459 24.52 -15.72 7.81
CA SER A 459 25.24 -14.53 8.27
C SER A 459 26.34 -14.92 9.26
N LEU A 460 27.59 -14.59 8.94
CA LEU A 460 28.75 -14.88 9.78
C LEU A 460 28.93 -13.89 10.94
N SER A 461 28.13 -12.83 11.01
CA SER A 461 28.22 -11.85 12.09
C SER A 461 27.88 -12.50 13.43
N GLY A 462 28.78 -12.38 14.42
CA GLY A 462 28.63 -13.03 15.72
C GLY A 462 29.04 -14.51 15.77
N THR A 463 29.60 -15.07 14.69
CA THR A 463 30.15 -16.44 14.65
C THR A 463 31.67 -16.46 14.66
N THR A 464 32.27 -17.62 14.91
CA THR A 464 33.70 -17.89 14.82
C THR A 464 33.98 -18.93 13.73
N PRO A 465 35.15 -18.90 13.06
CA PRO A 465 35.51 -19.91 12.07
C PRO A 465 35.45 -21.35 12.59
N ASN A 466 35.71 -21.56 13.89
CA ASN A 466 35.71 -22.88 14.51
C ASN A 466 34.31 -23.53 14.54
N GLU A 467 33.24 -22.75 14.56
CA GLU A 467 31.86 -23.28 14.58
C GLU A 467 31.47 -23.96 13.25
N ARG A 468 32.25 -23.73 12.19
CA ARG A 468 32.03 -24.31 10.85
C ARG A 468 33.22 -25.16 10.37
N ALA A 469 34.26 -25.36 11.19
CA ALA A 469 35.49 -26.07 10.81
C ALA A 469 35.29 -27.57 10.50
N ASP A 470 34.16 -28.14 10.91
CA ASP A 470 33.79 -29.52 10.63
C ASP A 470 32.81 -29.68 9.45
N LEU A 471 32.47 -28.60 8.75
CA LEU A 471 31.64 -28.66 7.55
C LEU A 471 32.51 -28.82 6.31
N VAL A 472 32.13 -29.75 5.45
CA VAL A 472 32.75 -29.96 4.14
C VAL A 472 31.67 -29.80 3.09
N GLU A 473 31.87 -28.84 2.20
CA GLU A 473 30.85 -28.47 1.23
C GLU A 473 30.94 -29.31 -0.05
N PHE A 474 29.77 -29.61 -0.62
CA PHE A 474 29.63 -30.22 -1.95
C PHE A 474 28.60 -29.47 -2.78
N THR A 475 28.57 -29.69 -4.09
CA THR A 475 27.56 -29.08 -4.98
C THR A 475 26.28 -29.92 -4.98
N TYR A 476 25.13 -29.31 -4.70
CA TYR A 476 23.83 -30.01 -4.74
C TYR A 476 23.61 -30.73 -6.09
N ASN A 477 22.93 -31.89 -6.08
CA ASN A 477 22.75 -32.78 -7.23
C ASN A 477 24.04 -33.35 -7.88
N SER A 478 25.25 -32.95 -7.45
CA SER A 478 26.51 -33.53 -7.96
C SER A 478 27.02 -34.65 -7.05
N LEU A 479 26.74 -35.91 -7.43
CA LEU A 479 27.27 -37.07 -6.71
C LEU A 479 28.81 -37.10 -6.74
N GLU A 480 29.42 -36.71 -7.87
CA GLU A 480 30.88 -36.61 -8.00
C GLU A 480 31.45 -35.61 -6.99
N SER A 481 30.84 -34.42 -6.86
CA SER A 481 31.28 -33.42 -5.88
C SER A 481 31.12 -33.92 -4.44
N LEU A 482 30.03 -34.64 -4.14
CA LEU A 482 29.81 -35.24 -2.83
C LEU A 482 30.86 -36.31 -2.49
N GLU A 483 31.18 -37.19 -3.45
CA GLU A 483 32.23 -38.20 -3.28
C GLU A 483 33.62 -37.58 -3.13
N ALA A 484 33.91 -36.52 -3.89
CA ALA A 484 35.15 -35.76 -3.76
C ALA A 484 35.27 -35.10 -2.38
N ALA A 485 34.20 -34.47 -1.88
CA ALA A 485 34.14 -33.89 -0.55
C ALA A 485 34.40 -34.96 0.53
N ALA A 486 33.75 -36.12 0.44
CA ALA A 486 33.97 -37.23 1.36
C ALA A 486 35.42 -37.73 1.35
N ALA A 487 36.08 -37.75 0.19
CA ALA A 487 37.47 -38.19 0.06
C ALA A 487 38.48 -37.26 0.75
N THR A 488 38.14 -35.97 0.95
CA THR A 488 39.03 -35.01 1.61
C THR A 488 39.18 -35.21 3.12
N VAL A 489 38.30 -36.01 3.73
CA VAL A 489 38.25 -36.21 5.19
C VAL A 489 38.49 -37.65 5.63
N GLU A 490 39.08 -38.48 4.76
CA GLU A 490 39.63 -39.81 5.06
C GLU A 490 38.72 -40.74 5.92
N GLY A 491 37.40 -40.66 5.73
CA GLY A 491 36.42 -41.48 6.45
C GLY A 491 35.92 -40.92 7.78
N ASP A 492 36.36 -39.72 8.20
CA ASP A 492 35.86 -38.99 9.38
C ASP A 492 34.50 -38.31 9.12
N VAL A 493 33.59 -38.99 8.44
CA VAL A 493 32.24 -38.46 8.12
C VAL A 493 31.22 -38.98 9.12
N ALA A 494 30.66 -38.06 9.91
CA ALA A 494 29.55 -38.34 10.82
C ALA A 494 28.20 -38.35 10.10
N ALA A 495 27.98 -37.37 9.22
CA ALA A 495 26.72 -37.19 8.52
C ALA A 495 26.87 -36.62 7.11
N ILE A 496 25.91 -36.96 6.25
CA ILE A 496 25.58 -36.22 5.03
C ILE A 496 24.24 -35.56 5.30
N ILE A 497 24.20 -34.22 5.38
CA ILE A 497 22.95 -33.46 5.56
C ILE A 497 22.57 -32.79 4.25
N VAL A 498 21.29 -32.93 3.88
CA VAL A 498 20.80 -32.43 2.59
C VAL A 498 19.33 -32.03 2.69
N THR A 499 18.96 -30.95 2.00
CA THR A 499 17.55 -30.57 1.82
C THR A 499 16.92 -31.47 0.74
N PRO A 500 15.60 -31.73 0.76
CA PRO A 500 14.98 -32.64 -0.20
C PRO A 500 15.02 -32.17 -1.66
N PHE A 501 15.15 -30.87 -1.87
CA PHE A 501 15.38 -30.18 -3.14
C PHE A 501 16.12 -28.87 -2.85
N LYS A 502 16.76 -28.27 -3.85
CA LYS A 502 17.42 -26.96 -3.68
C LYS A 502 16.35 -25.88 -3.68
N HIS A 503 16.28 -25.10 -2.61
CA HIS A 503 15.25 -24.08 -2.38
C HIS A 503 15.82 -22.82 -1.74
N ASP A 504 17.05 -22.47 -2.11
CA ASP A 504 17.74 -21.30 -1.56
C ASP A 504 17.12 -20.01 -2.10
N SER A 505 17.18 -18.93 -1.33
CA SER A 505 16.66 -17.63 -1.79
C SER A 505 17.57 -17.05 -2.88
N PHE A 506 17.00 -16.20 -3.75
CA PHE A 506 17.69 -15.54 -4.87
C PHE A 506 18.15 -16.47 -6.01
N GLU A 507 17.92 -17.77 -5.94
CA GLU A 507 18.36 -18.76 -6.94
C GLU A 507 17.22 -19.69 -7.37
N ASP A 508 17.28 -20.18 -8.62
CA ASP A 508 16.30 -21.11 -9.16
C ASP A 508 16.29 -22.41 -8.35
N GLN A 509 15.09 -22.89 -8.05
CA GLN A 509 14.92 -24.12 -7.29
C GLN A 509 15.27 -25.32 -8.18
N GLU A 510 15.98 -26.30 -7.63
CA GLU A 510 16.33 -27.53 -8.34
C GLU A 510 15.70 -28.74 -7.66
N LEU A 511 14.90 -29.50 -8.40
CA LEU A 511 14.40 -30.79 -7.91
C LEU A 511 15.58 -31.75 -7.72
N VAL A 512 15.44 -32.64 -6.74
CA VAL A 512 16.45 -33.69 -6.54
C VAL A 512 16.49 -34.65 -7.72
N GLU A 513 17.69 -34.95 -8.19
CA GLU A 513 17.89 -36.02 -9.17
C GLU A 513 17.82 -37.38 -8.46
N PRO A 514 17.02 -38.35 -8.96
CA PRO A 514 16.91 -39.67 -8.34
C PRO A 514 18.27 -40.39 -8.21
N ALA A 515 19.18 -40.16 -9.16
CA ALA A 515 20.53 -40.73 -9.14
C ALA A 515 21.37 -40.14 -7.98
N PHE A 516 21.29 -38.83 -7.75
CA PHE A 516 21.95 -38.17 -6.63
C PHE A 516 21.38 -38.65 -5.29
N ALA A 517 20.06 -38.69 -5.11
CA ALA A 517 19.44 -39.13 -3.85
C ALA A 517 19.85 -40.56 -3.48
N ARG A 518 19.78 -41.49 -4.44
CA ARG A 518 20.20 -42.89 -4.24
C ARG A 518 21.72 -43.01 -4.02
N GLY A 519 22.50 -42.21 -4.74
CA GLY A 519 23.96 -42.14 -4.60
C GLY A 519 24.38 -41.65 -3.22
N ALA A 520 23.76 -40.59 -2.70
CA ALA A 520 24.02 -40.05 -1.37
C ALA A 520 23.71 -41.08 -0.27
N ARG A 521 22.60 -41.82 -0.40
CA ARG A 521 22.28 -42.95 0.48
C ARG A 521 23.34 -44.04 0.46
N ALA A 522 23.70 -44.52 -0.73
CA ALA A 522 24.71 -45.56 -0.89
C ALA A 522 26.09 -45.11 -0.38
N LEU A 523 26.44 -43.84 -0.55
CA LEU A 523 27.67 -43.27 -0.01
C LEU A 523 27.66 -43.21 1.51
N ALA A 524 26.56 -42.75 2.12
CA ALA A 524 26.39 -42.74 3.58
C ALA A 524 26.57 -44.16 4.15
N ASP A 525 25.96 -45.17 3.53
CA ASP A 525 26.10 -46.58 3.93
C ASP A 525 27.55 -47.06 3.83
N ARG A 526 28.23 -46.75 2.72
CA ARG A 526 29.64 -47.12 2.49
C ARG A 526 30.58 -46.47 3.49
N LEU A 527 30.30 -45.23 3.89
CA LEU A 527 31.09 -44.51 4.89
C LEU A 527 30.75 -44.96 6.31
N GLY A 528 29.56 -45.52 6.55
CA GLY A 528 29.00 -45.67 7.89
C GLY A 528 28.65 -44.31 8.52
N ALA A 529 28.26 -43.35 7.70
CA ALA A 529 27.76 -42.03 8.11
C ALA A 529 26.23 -42.04 8.14
N ALA A 530 25.62 -41.13 8.92
CA ALA A 530 24.17 -40.94 8.88
C ALA A 530 23.77 -40.09 7.66
N LEU A 531 22.76 -40.53 6.90
CA LEU A 531 22.05 -39.66 5.96
C LEU A 531 20.98 -38.89 6.72
N VAL A 532 21.09 -37.57 6.74
CA VAL A 532 20.17 -36.64 7.40
C VAL A 532 19.40 -35.86 6.33
N ILE A 533 18.08 -35.98 6.35
CA ILE A 533 17.21 -35.17 5.49
C ILE A 533 16.64 -34.01 6.30
N ASP A 534 16.92 -32.79 5.85
CA ASP A 534 16.31 -31.59 6.42
C ASP A 534 14.96 -31.32 5.75
N ASP A 535 13.91 -31.97 6.26
CA ASP A 535 12.53 -31.85 5.76
C ASP A 535 11.76 -30.70 6.42
N VAL A 536 12.46 -29.75 7.07
CA VAL A 536 11.84 -28.63 7.79
C VAL A 536 10.98 -27.74 6.88
N ARG A 537 11.39 -27.53 5.63
CA ARG A 537 10.65 -26.69 4.67
C ARG A 537 9.67 -27.50 3.80
N ALA A 538 10.06 -28.70 3.39
CA ALA A 538 9.37 -29.50 2.39
C ALA A 538 8.41 -30.55 2.97
N GLY A 539 8.64 -30.96 4.22
CA GLY A 539 7.89 -32.02 4.88
C GLY A 539 6.41 -31.71 4.94
N PHE A 540 5.58 -32.74 4.75
CA PHE A 540 4.12 -32.64 4.71
C PHE A 540 3.54 -31.77 3.57
N ARG A 541 4.38 -31.31 2.62
CA ARG A 541 3.95 -30.68 1.35
C ARG A 541 4.24 -31.50 0.11
N ILE A 542 5.28 -32.33 0.15
CA ILE A 542 5.67 -33.21 -0.96
C ILE A 542 5.06 -34.60 -0.77
N ASP A 543 5.35 -35.24 0.36
CA ASP A 543 4.79 -36.53 0.76
C ASP A 543 4.65 -36.56 2.30
N LEU A 544 3.62 -37.22 2.82
CA LEU A 544 3.42 -37.38 4.27
C LEU A 544 4.51 -38.23 4.92
N ARG A 545 5.08 -39.17 4.15
CA ARG A 545 6.06 -40.17 4.60
C ARG A 545 7.50 -39.64 4.58
N GLY A 546 7.71 -38.45 4.03
CA GLY A 546 9.02 -37.82 3.84
C GLY A 546 9.32 -37.53 2.37
N SER A 547 9.97 -36.40 2.12
CA SER A 547 10.12 -35.84 0.78
C SER A 547 10.98 -36.68 -0.18
N TRP A 548 11.78 -37.62 0.34
CA TRP A 548 12.56 -38.57 -0.47
C TRP A 548 11.92 -39.96 -0.62
N GLU A 549 10.79 -40.23 0.04
CA GLU A 549 10.08 -41.51 -0.08
C GLU A 549 9.66 -41.83 -1.53
N PRO A 550 9.18 -40.87 -2.37
CA PRO A 550 8.86 -41.14 -3.78
C PRO A 550 10.05 -41.65 -4.61
N TYR A 551 11.29 -41.39 -4.19
CA TYR A 551 12.50 -41.85 -4.86
C TYR A 551 13.02 -43.20 -4.33
N GLY A 552 12.38 -43.73 -3.29
CA GLY A 552 12.74 -44.97 -2.60
C GLY A 552 13.96 -44.84 -1.71
N VAL A 553 14.25 -43.63 -1.20
CA VAL A 553 15.42 -43.37 -0.36
C VAL A 553 14.99 -43.09 1.08
N ARG A 554 15.48 -43.91 2.01
CA ARG A 554 15.19 -43.81 3.44
C ARG A 554 16.39 -43.24 4.20
N PRO A 555 16.24 -42.09 4.89
CA PRO A 555 17.31 -41.52 5.69
C PRO A 555 17.44 -42.20 7.05
N ASP A 556 18.59 -41.99 7.72
CA ASP A 556 18.78 -42.45 9.09
C ASP A 556 18.16 -41.49 10.11
N LEU A 557 18.15 -40.19 9.76
CA LEU A 557 17.56 -39.11 10.54
C LEU A 557 16.79 -38.16 9.63
N THR A 558 15.69 -37.60 10.13
CA THR A 558 14.97 -36.53 9.43
C THR A 558 14.61 -35.43 10.40
N ALA A 559 14.88 -34.18 10.02
CA ALA A 559 14.48 -33.00 10.76
C ALA A 559 13.15 -32.45 10.22
N TRP A 560 12.22 -32.13 11.12
CA TRP A 560 10.86 -31.68 10.81
C TRP A 560 10.56 -30.39 11.59
N SER A 561 9.76 -29.49 11.02
CA SER A 561 9.18 -28.33 11.71
C SER A 561 8.08 -27.73 10.82
N LYS A 562 7.86 -26.41 10.90
CA LYS A 562 6.95 -25.61 10.07
C LYS A 562 5.58 -26.28 9.90
N ALA A 563 5.35 -26.92 8.75
CA ALA A 563 4.05 -27.45 8.34
C ALA A 563 3.47 -28.46 9.34
N MET A 564 4.31 -29.14 10.11
CA MET A 564 3.89 -30.27 10.95
C MET A 564 2.80 -29.94 11.98
N ALA A 565 2.61 -28.66 12.34
CA ALA A 565 1.62 -28.24 13.33
C ALA A 565 0.83 -26.99 12.92
N ASN A 566 0.74 -26.72 11.62
CA ASN A 566 -0.08 -25.64 11.05
C ASN A 566 0.08 -24.27 11.77
N GLY A 567 1.31 -23.89 12.10
CA GLY A 567 1.64 -22.63 12.77
C GLY A 567 2.00 -22.72 14.27
N TYR A 568 1.70 -23.83 14.95
CA TYR A 568 2.10 -24.01 16.34
C TYR A 568 3.61 -24.35 16.46
N PRO A 569 4.34 -23.80 17.45
CA PRO A 569 5.79 -23.92 17.52
C PRO A 569 6.21 -25.30 18.03
N ILE A 570 6.65 -26.15 17.09
CA ILE A 570 7.22 -27.47 17.34
C ILE A 570 8.13 -27.87 16.17
N ALA A 571 9.15 -28.64 16.51
CA ALA A 571 10.02 -29.33 15.58
C ALA A 571 10.25 -30.76 16.09
N ALA A 572 10.72 -31.64 15.22
CA ALA A 572 11.02 -33.02 15.58
C ALA A 572 12.24 -33.54 14.84
N VAL A 573 12.89 -34.54 15.43
CA VAL A 573 13.82 -35.44 14.74
C VAL A 573 13.20 -36.83 14.79
N THR A 574 13.04 -37.46 13.63
CA THR A 574 12.76 -38.90 13.56
C THR A 574 14.03 -39.65 13.19
N GLY A 575 14.21 -40.87 13.68
CA GLY A 575 15.39 -41.66 13.33
C GLY A 575 15.21 -43.15 13.46
N THR A 576 16.20 -43.87 12.95
CA THR A 576 16.25 -45.34 12.94
C THR A 576 16.74 -45.91 14.26
N ASP A 577 16.37 -47.15 14.56
CA ASP A 577 16.77 -47.87 15.77
C ASP A 577 18.28 -48.01 15.91
N ALA A 578 19.01 -48.06 14.79
CA ALA A 578 20.47 -48.08 14.75
C ALA A 578 21.10 -46.87 15.47
N LEU A 579 20.41 -45.73 15.51
CA LEU A 579 20.89 -44.49 16.12
C LEU A 579 20.27 -44.19 17.50
N ARG A 580 19.32 -45.03 17.96
CA ARG A 580 18.58 -44.80 19.23
C ARG A 580 19.52 -44.68 20.44
N GLY A 581 20.51 -45.57 20.53
CA GLY A 581 21.46 -45.58 21.63
C GLY A 581 22.24 -44.27 21.74
N ALA A 582 22.70 -43.73 20.61
CA ALA A 582 23.38 -42.44 20.56
C ALA A 582 22.46 -41.29 20.97
N ALA A 583 21.22 -41.27 20.45
CA ALA A 583 20.22 -40.28 20.81
C ALA A 583 19.93 -40.24 22.32
N GLN A 584 19.88 -41.40 22.98
CA GLN A 584 19.68 -41.51 24.44
C GLN A 584 20.82 -40.92 25.28
N THR A 585 22.03 -40.83 24.72
CA THR A 585 23.19 -40.27 25.44
C THR A 585 23.27 -38.75 25.41
N LEU A 586 22.51 -38.10 24.51
CA LEU A 586 22.58 -36.66 24.34
C LEU A 586 21.90 -35.94 25.50
N TYR A 587 22.53 -34.87 25.99
CA TYR A 587 21.84 -33.87 26.79
C TYR A 587 21.19 -32.84 25.86
N SER A 588 19.97 -33.15 25.43
CA SER A 588 19.19 -32.30 24.52
C SER A 588 17.88 -31.92 25.21
N THR A 589 17.73 -30.65 25.56
CA THR A 589 16.54 -30.16 26.28
C THR A 589 16.28 -28.67 26.03
N GLY A 590 15.04 -28.26 26.24
CA GLY A 590 14.60 -26.87 26.25
C GLY A 590 13.30 -26.75 27.03
N SER A 591 13.12 -25.64 27.76
CA SER A 591 12.02 -25.49 28.72
C SER A 591 10.62 -25.76 28.12
N PHE A 592 10.43 -25.43 26.85
CA PHE A 592 9.14 -25.58 26.16
C PHE A 592 9.07 -26.80 25.23
N TRP A 593 10.13 -27.60 25.08
CA TRP A 593 10.16 -28.70 24.13
C TRP A 593 9.12 -29.80 24.41
N PHE A 594 8.59 -29.83 25.64
CA PHE A 594 7.58 -30.77 26.11
C PHE A 594 6.16 -30.18 26.21
N SER A 595 5.94 -28.99 25.63
CA SER A 595 4.64 -28.28 25.69
C SER A 595 3.56 -29.04 24.92
N ALA A 596 2.49 -29.44 25.61
CA ALA A 596 1.48 -30.35 25.10
C ALA A 596 0.58 -29.75 23.99
N VAL A 597 0.30 -28.44 24.01
CA VAL A 597 -0.62 -27.78 23.06
C VAL A 597 -0.10 -27.89 21.63
N ALA A 598 1.18 -27.62 21.41
CA ALA A 598 1.79 -27.73 20.09
C ALA A 598 1.81 -29.18 19.60
N MET A 599 1.93 -30.16 20.50
CA MET A 599 1.87 -31.59 20.14
C MET A 599 0.46 -32.01 19.73
N ALA A 600 -0.58 -31.53 20.43
CA ALA A 600 -1.96 -31.77 20.06
C ALA A 600 -2.30 -31.16 18.68
N ALA A 601 -1.82 -29.93 18.44
CA ALA A 601 -1.94 -29.27 17.14
C ALA A 601 -1.21 -30.05 16.03
N ALA A 602 0.00 -30.55 16.29
CA ALA A 602 0.75 -31.36 15.35
C ALA A 602 0.03 -32.65 14.96
N LYS A 603 -0.44 -33.40 15.96
CA LYS A 603 -1.20 -34.64 15.75
C LYS A 603 -2.42 -34.38 14.88
N ALA A 604 -3.23 -33.37 15.25
CA ALA A 604 -4.42 -33.00 14.49
C ALA A 604 -4.09 -32.53 13.06
N THR A 605 -2.96 -31.86 12.85
CA THR A 605 -2.51 -31.40 11.54
C THR A 605 -2.16 -32.57 10.63
N ILE A 606 -1.33 -33.50 11.10
CA ILE A 606 -0.89 -34.68 10.34
C ILE A 606 -2.09 -35.58 10.02
N GLU A 607 -2.95 -35.85 11.00
CA GLU A 607 -4.19 -36.60 10.79
C GLU A 607 -5.09 -35.92 9.75
N THR A 608 -5.27 -34.60 9.83
CA THR A 608 -6.10 -33.87 8.86
C THR A 608 -5.53 -33.96 7.45
N LEU A 609 -4.22 -33.72 7.26
CA LEU A 609 -3.59 -33.82 5.95
C LEU A 609 -3.80 -35.22 5.33
N ARG A 610 -3.72 -36.28 6.15
CA ARG A 610 -3.99 -37.66 5.72
C ARG A 610 -5.46 -37.87 5.38
N ASP A 611 -6.37 -37.47 6.27
CA ASP A 611 -7.79 -37.75 6.15
C ASP A 611 -8.45 -37.00 4.98
N THR A 612 -7.93 -35.83 4.62
CA THR A 612 -8.48 -34.95 3.57
C THR A 612 -7.68 -34.98 2.27
N ASP A 613 -6.67 -35.84 2.17
CA ASP A 613 -5.72 -35.87 1.04
C ASP A 613 -5.14 -34.46 0.72
N GLY A 614 -4.72 -33.77 1.77
CA GLY A 614 -4.35 -32.34 1.70
C GLY A 614 -3.18 -32.07 0.74
N ILE A 615 -2.26 -33.03 0.58
CA ILE A 615 -1.16 -32.92 -0.38
C ILE A 615 -1.67 -32.95 -1.83
N ALA A 616 -2.64 -33.81 -2.15
CA ALA A 616 -3.25 -33.82 -3.48
C ALA A 616 -3.98 -32.50 -3.76
N ALA A 617 -4.72 -31.96 -2.78
CA ALA A 617 -5.38 -30.65 -2.90
C ALA A 617 -4.37 -29.52 -3.20
N MET A 618 -3.25 -29.48 -2.46
CA MET A 618 -2.17 -28.50 -2.70
C MET A 618 -1.53 -28.66 -4.08
N ASN A 619 -1.33 -29.90 -4.56
CA ASN A 619 -0.79 -30.15 -5.89
C ASN A 619 -1.71 -29.63 -6.99
N ASN A 620 -3.02 -29.88 -6.87
CA ASN A 620 -4.02 -29.41 -7.83
C ASN A 620 -4.05 -27.89 -7.90
N ALA A 621 -4.16 -27.21 -6.76
CA ALA A 621 -4.18 -25.75 -6.69
C ALA A 621 -2.86 -25.13 -7.19
N GLY A 622 -1.72 -25.71 -6.80
CA GLY A 622 -0.39 -25.26 -7.25
C GLY A 622 -0.17 -25.43 -8.75
N ALA A 623 -0.69 -26.51 -9.35
CA ALA A 623 -0.62 -26.72 -10.79
C ALA A 623 -1.45 -25.69 -11.56
N GLN A 624 -2.66 -25.38 -11.07
CA GLN A 624 -3.50 -24.33 -11.66
C GLN A 624 -2.84 -22.96 -11.59
N LEU A 625 -2.24 -22.61 -10.44
CA LEU A 625 -1.50 -21.35 -10.28
C LEU A 625 -0.33 -21.26 -11.26
N ARG A 626 0.49 -22.32 -11.34
CA ARG A 626 1.67 -22.37 -12.22
C ARG A 626 1.30 -22.17 -13.69
N GLU A 627 0.27 -22.87 -14.15
CA GLU A 627 -0.22 -22.76 -15.53
C GLU A 627 -0.77 -21.35 -15.81
N GLY A 628 -1.60 -20.82 -14.90
CA GLY A 628 -2.19 -19.49 -15.06
C GLY A 628 -1.14 -18.37 -15.11
N LEU A 629 -0.15 -18.42 -14.22
CA LEU A 629 0.96 -17.46 -14.21
C LEU A 629 1.80 -17.54 -15.49
N TYR A 630 2.03 -18.75 -16.02
CA TYR A 630 2.77 -18.92 -17.28
C TYR A 630 2.05 -18.25 -18.45
N GLU A 631 0.75 -18.51 -18.61
CA GLU A 631 -0.03 -17.94 -19.70
C GLU A 631 -0.19 -16.42 -19.57
N GLN A 632 -0.34 -15.88 -18.36
CA GLN A 632 -0.36 -14.43 -18.12
C GLN A 632 0.97 -13.76 -18.44
N ALA A 633 2.08 -14.29 -17.93
CA ALA A 633 3.40 -13.75 -18.20
C ALA A 633 3.66 -13.67 -19.71
N LYS A 634 3.34 -14.76 -20.43
CA LYS A 634 3.43 -14.84 -21.89
C LYS A 634 2.52 -13.83 -22.59
N ALA A 635 1.26 -13.69 -22.17
CA ALA A 635 0.31 -12.73 -22.75
C ALA A 635 0.78 -11.26 -22.60
N HIS A 636 1.47 -10.96 -21.49
CA HIS A 636 2.04 -9.63 -21.22
C HIS A 636 3.48 -9.46 -21.71
N GLY A 637 4.06 -10.46 -22.37
CA GLY A 637 5.38 -10.35 -23.00
C GLY A 637 6.58 -10.58 -22.06
N PHE A 638 6.37 -11.20 -20.91
CA PHE A 638 7.44 -11.60 -20.00
C PHE A 638 7.85 -13.05 -20.23
N ALA A 639 9.17 -13.28 -20.28
CA ALA A 639 9.73 -14.63 -20.14
C ALA A 639 10.01 -14.88 -18.65
N VAL A 640 9.44 -15.95 -18.11
CA VAL A 640 9.55 -16.31 -16.68
C VAL A 640 10.07 -17.73 -16.52
N ASN A 641 10.81 -17.99 -15.45
CA ASN A 641 11.16 -19.34 -15.02
C ASN A 641 10.29 -19.69 -13.80
N GLN A 642 9.65 -20.85 -13.85
CA GLN A 642 8.90 -21.38 -12.71
C GLN A 642 9.54 -22.67 -12.22
N THR A 643 10.09 -22.65 -11.01
CA THR A 643 10.95 -23.72 -10.49
C THR A 643 10.41 -24.31 -9.18
N GLY A 644 10.90 -25.52 -8.83
CA GLY A 644 10.50 -26.27 -7.63
C GLY A 644 9.17 -27.03 -7.76
N PRO A 645 8.73 -27.73 -6.69
CA PRO A 645 7.42 -28.39 -6.63
C PRO A 645 6.27 -27.39 -6.78
N VAL A 646 5.13 -27.81 -7.35
CA VAL A 646 3.95 -26.93 -7.45
C VAL A 646 3.37 -26.54 -6.09
N THR A 647 3.64 -27.32 -5.04
CA THR A 647 3.25 -27.00 -3.66
C THR A 647 4.20 -26.01 -2.98
N ILE A 648 5.39 -25.79 -3.56
CA ILE A 648 6.42 -24.85 -3.08
C ILE A 648 7.03 -24.10 -4.29
N PRO A 649 6.21 -23.34 -5.05
CA PRO A 649 6.64 -22.79 -6.32
C PRO A 649 7.54 -21.57 -6.14
N TRP A 650 8.35 -21.26 -7.14
CA TRP A 650 9.00 -19.95 -7.28
C TRP A 650 8.89 -19.48 -8.73
N LEU A 651 8.83 -18.15 -8.91
CA LEU A 651 8.79 -17.50 -10.21
C LEU A 651 9.87 -16.42 -10.26
N SER A 652 10.73 -16.48 -11.28
CA SER A 652 11.74 -15.47 -11.60
C SER A 652 11.53 -14.94 -13.03
N PHE A 653 12.05 -13.75 -13.31
CA PHE A 653 11.93 -13.09 -14.61
C PHE A 653 13.26 -13.20 -15.39
N ALA A 654 13.18 -13.57 -16.67
CA ALA A 654 14.37 -13.73 -17.49
C ALA A 654 15.09 -12.38 -17.68
N GLY A 655 16.39 -12.34 -17.36
CA GLY A 655 17.22 -11.13 -17.46
C GLY A 655 17.11 -10.16 -16.27
N ASP A 656 16.32 -10.49 -15.25
CA ASP A 656 16.06 -9.65 -14.08
C ASP A 656 17.05 -9.90 -12.93
N ALA A 657 18.35 -9.77 -13.21
CA ALA A 657 19.40 -10.10 -12.24
C ALA A 657 19.42 -9.18 -11.00
N ASP A 658 18.88 -7.97 -11.11
CA ASP A 658 18.76 -7.01 -10.01
C ASP A 658 17.40 -7.05 -9.29
N LEU A 659 16.52 -7.97 -9.71
CA LEU A 659 15.16 -8.17 -9.20
C LEU A 659 14.23 -6.96 -9.36
N SER A 660 14.57 -5.99 -10.21
CA SER A 660 13.77 -4.78 -10.39
C SER A 660 12.37 -5.08 -10.92
N VAL A 661 12.25 -6.03 -11.85
CA VAL A 661 10.96 -6.48 -12.39
C VAL A 661 10.19 -7.29 -11.34
N ALA A 662 10.86 -8.27 -10.71
CA ALA A 662 10.25 -9.12 -9.69
C ALA A 662 9.72 -8.33 -8.48
N MET A 663 10.48 -7.34 -8.01
CA MET A 663 10.07 -6.46 -6.90
C MET A 663 8.87 -5.61 -7.27
N TYR A 664 8.88 -4.99 -8.45
CA TYR A 664 7.75 -4.18 -8.91
C TYR A 664 6.49 -5.03 -9.12
N TRP A 665 6.64 -6.20 -9.75
CA TRP A 665 5.52 -7.12 -9.98
C TRP A 665 4.94 -7.65 -8.67
N SER A 666 5.77 -7.99 -7.68
CA SER A 666 5.30 -8.44 -6.37
C SER A 666 4.57 -7.33 -5.61
N ASP A 667 5.04 -6.09 -5.69
CA ASP A 667 4.38 -4.91 -5.12
C ASP A 667 3.05 -4.60 -5.85
N ALA A 668 2.98 -4.80 -7.16
CA ALA A 668 1.74 -4.72 -7.92
C ALA A 668 0.75 -5.82 -7.54
N CYS A 669 1.21 -7.06 -7.35
CA CYS A 669 0.36 -8.16 -6.85
C CYS A 669 -0.29 -7.80 -5.51
N LEU A 670 0.45 -7.16 -4.60
CA LEU A 670 -0.10 -6.72 -3.31
C LEU A 670 -1.21 -5.67 -3.46
N ARG A 671 -1.06 -4.69 -4.36
CA ARG A 671 -2.14 -3.73 -4.67
C ARG A 671 -3.41 -4.42 -5.16
N HIS A 672 -3.27 -5.59 -5.77
CA HIS A 672 -4.35 -6.42 -6.27
C HIS A 672 -4.75 -7.58 -5.35
N GLY A 673 -4.33 -7.54 -4.08
CA GLY A 673 -4.76 -8.49 -3.05
C GLY A 673 -4.09 -9.86 -3.13
N VAL A 674 -2.90 -9.96 -3.72
CA VAL A 674 -2.13 -11.21 -3.82
C VAL A 674 -0.77 -11.04 -3.16
N TYR A 675 -0.50 -11.86 -2.14
CA TYR A 675 0.76 -11.82 -1.40
C TYR A 675 1.75 -12.85 -1.93
N VAL A 676 2.71 -12.36 -2.70
CA VAL A 676 3.84 -13.13 -3.24
C VAL A 676 5.16 -12.48 -2.86
N HIS A 677 6.25 -13.21 -3.07
CA HIS A 677 7.58 -12.78 -2.67
C HIS A 677 8.60 -12.88 -3.82
N PRO A 678 9.40 -11.83 -4.10
CA PRO A 678 10.25 -11.75 -5.29
C PRO A 678 11.46 -12.71 -5.29
N TRP A 679 12.07 -13.01 -4.13
CA TRP A 679 13.31 -13.82 -4.06
C TRP A 679 13.26 -15.05 -3.15
N HIS A 680 12.10 -15.37 -2.60
CA HIS A 680 11.92 -16.54 -1.74
C HIS A 680 10.78 -17.37 -2.34
N ASN A 681 10.91 -18.69 -2.28
CA ASN A 681 9.87 -19.60 -2.72
C ASN A 681 8.53 -19.30 -2.00
N TRP A 682 7.45 -19.62 -2.67
CA TRP A 682 6.09 -19.55 -2.15
C TRP A 682 5.67 -20.93 -1.62
N PHE A 683 4.46 -21.01 -1.12
CA PHE A 683 3.87 -22.19 -0.52
C PHE A 683 2.40 -22.25 -0.85
N MET A 684 1.94 -23.44 -1.24
CA MET A 684 0.53 -23.77 -1.23
C MET A 684 0.14 -24.27 0.16
N SER A 685 -1.12 -24.03 0.52
CA SER A 685 -1.80 -24.67 1.63
C SER A 685 -3.05 -25.39 1.13
N ALA A 686 -3.52 -26.41 1.84
CA ALA A 686 -4.74 -27.14 1.52
C ALA A 686 -6.02 -26.29 1.61
N ALA A 687 -5.93 -25.05 2.09
CA ALA A 687 -7.03 -24.09 2.08
C ALA A 687 -7.15 -23.30 0.77
N HIS A 688 -6.16 -23.36 -0.13
CA HIS A 688 -6.26 -22.73 -1.44
C HIS A 688 -7.23 -23.51 -2.33
N THR A 689 -8.41 -22.97 -2.55
CA THR A 689 -9.41 -23.55 -3.45
C THR A 689 -9.18 -23.12 -4.90
N GLU A 690 -9.83 -23.78 -5.85
CA GLU A 690 -9.82 -23.36 -7.26
C GLU A 690 -10.33 -21.92 -7.43
N ALA A 691 -11.32 -21.50 -6.62
CA ALA A 691 -11.84 -20.15 -6.63
C ALA A 691 -10.84 -19.12 -6.11
N ASP A 692 -10.06 -19.48 -5.09
CA ASP A 692 -8.98 -18.62 -4.58
C ASP A 692 -7.86 -18.48 -5.61
N VAL A 693 -7.47 -19.57 -6.27
CA VAL A 693 -6.46 -19.53 -7.33
C VAL A 693 -6.94 -18.69 -8.52
N ALA A 694 -8.19 -18.84 -8.94
CA ALA A 694 -8.78 -18.00 -10.00
C ALA A 694 -8.77 -16.51 -9.62
N ARG A 695 -9.15 -16.18 -8.38
CA ARG A 695 -9.12 -14.80 -7.88
C ARG A 695 -7.70 -14.25 -7.78
N ALA A 696 -6.73 -15.06 -7.37
CA ALA A 696 -5.33 -14.68 -7.36
C ALA A 696 -4.85 -14.38 -8.79
N LEU A 697 -5.23 -15.21 -9.76
CA LEU A 697 -4.88 -15.02 -11.17
C LEU A 697 -5.47 -13.72 -11.73
N GLU A 698 -6.68 -13.31 -11.34
CA GLU A 698 -7.20 -11.98 -11.71
C GLU A 698 -6.28 -10.84 -11.22
N GLY A 699 -5.76 -10.95 -10.00
CA GLY A 699 -4.85 -9.94 -9.43
C GLY A 699 -3.46 -9.96 -10.06
N THR A 700 -2.91 -11.14 -10.35
CA THR A 700 -1.59 -11.26 -10.99
C THR A 700 -1.63 -10.82 -12.45
N ASP A 701 -2.74 -10.99 -13.16
CA ASP A 701 -2.90 -10.46 -14.52
C ASP A 701 -2.82 -8.93 -14.55
N GLN A 702 -3.51 -8.27 -13.61
CA GLN A 702 -3.42 -6.81 -13.44
C GLN A 702 -2.00 -6.37 -13.07
N ALA A 703 -1.32 -7.12 -12.20
CA ALA A 703 0.06 -6.87 -11.84
C ALA A 703 1.02 -7.00 -13.05
N PHE A 704 0.83 -8.00 -13.92
CA PHE A 704 1.59 -8.12 -15.16
C PHE A 704 1.33 -6.95 -16.12
N ALA A 705 0.08 -6.50 -16.26
CA ALA A 705 -0.27 -5.34 -17.09
C ALA A 705 0.42 -4.05 -16.61
N GLU A 706 0.40 -3.77 -15.29
CA GLU A 706 1.10 -2.63 -14.69
C GLU A 706 2.62 -2.73 -14.88
N THR A 707 3.19 -3.91 -14.63
CA THR A 707 4.63 -4.16 -14.78
C THR A 707 5.05 -3.93 -16.23
N ARG A 708 4.25 -4.41 -17.19
CA ARG A 708 4.48 -4.14 -18.61
C ARG A 708 4.45 -2.64 -18.91
N ALA A 709 3.44 -1.90 -18.43
CA ALA A 709 3.36 -0.45 -18.66
C ALA A 709 4.57 0.31 -18.11
N ARG A 710 5.23 -0.20 -17.06
CA ARG A 710 6.42 0.40 -16.45
C ARG A 710 7.74 0.08 -17.15
N PHE A 711 7.86 -1.13 -17.73
CA PHE A 711 9.12 -1.68 -18.26
C PHE A 711 9.11 -1.93 -19.79
N ALA A 712 8.01 -1.66 -20.49
CA ALA A 712 7.86 -1.83 -21.95
C ALA A 712 8.56 -0.75 -22.78
#